data_AF-A0A0G4LC68-F1
#
_entry.id   AF-A0A0G4LC68-F1
#
_cell.length_a   1.000
_cell.length_b   1.000
_cell.length_c   1.000
_cell.angle_alpha   90.00
_cell.angle_beta   90.00
_cell.angle_gamma   90.00
#
_symmetry.space_group_name_H-M   'P 1'
#
loop_
_entity.id
_entity.type
_entity.pdbx_description
1 polymer ?
#
loop_
_entity_poly.entity_id
_entity_poly.type
_entity_poly.pdbx_seq_one_letter_code
_entity_poly.pdbx_strand_id
1 'polypeptide(L)'
;MSTAAQRIQGLAAQLPGGADQAALARLQAKDPKDVVITLAVRTPLTKAKKGKLKDTPLDGLLVSVLQSTVKKSGIDPKLVEEIVLGNVLHKDAPYTLRASGFAAGFPATTAVSHVSRWCSSGLLAVESVAQKVALGSIDIGIAVGAESMSNNPDNGAPKFPDEFMANPLVEDATRLMPWTSENVARDFNISRERQDEYAAASFQKAEAARNAGFMGDEIVPVTTTWKDPKTGEIQQVTVDKDDGIRAGTTKEGLSKIRSAFPQWPPATTTGGNASQITDGAAAVLIMRREVAERLQQPILGKFVLSTVVGVEPRVMGVGPAYAIPKLLSKVGLSKEAVDIFEINEAFASMLVYCTEALQLDPARLNPRGGAIAFGHPLGCTGARQIVTALSELKRTGGKIAVTSMCVGTTCVVPERSNRRWSRESNYSSSTAALLEQHRSNLRKPRSRRPDGATNFDMPRSPRPDIHQHTGASEKHIVLTRPPSPATENAPRDDGPPPRDRDEPSPWHEFRHSERAFTTTVPISAYPFLTVSNLHRLPPEDINFLELKKCLRVPSRVYLDEILQQYFRYVHPFFPLVNEATFWDMYHGVDPGKSPERFSLLVLQAMLFTACSFVSANTLEQLGYSSVRAARRIMYGRAKMLYDFETEKSQLHMAQAALLLSYWTPPFEEAAIKPNTGWLRAAIENARSVRAHQWNFNPAKPGSSSEVQMSLRKLWVCCIIRGGTLAISSRRSCQSLGLDSNTTFSLTFDDFKDEIHDSRVYDPRTKKQLIVAFLGLAEMCAQVVAMSALLFPFDNSDAGAKRQIGLVEENSKILMSKKTLDRWHGKTVECLSDPFNQSRDHPSIALFTNLQHIYYFSARIAFANRLMLSCYDNEGAAPRDVVHLREEVQESTVSIGKCLATLTELNLDRYLPVSVVPCIALPLALNSNTTPTSPKARIFSEAMKTYSRLYEGVDGLARAIRVIVNQERDSQLVETSEISTTTTLVDRLDAFQSGCYMRLALTIDLSLSRGNLPDEADLPVTIRSSSSPESLGHPATGRPLPDSCTGGSPKSDMDSSVSDGNTPRAQPTTNEWLDPNISLPPLSQADEEDGLWHLAELSPGKTDYDMLESIIWSGLDDSMFS
;
A
#
# COMPACT_ATOMS: atom_id res chain seq x y z
N MET A 1 -6.12 -22.75 -9.25
CA MET A 1 -6.56 -23.97 -8.53
C MET A 1 -6.96 -23.57 -7.12
N SER A 2 -8.25 -23.45 -6.90
CA SER A 2 -8.85 -23.06 -5.63
C SER A 2 -8.74 -24.19 -4.60
N THR A 3 -7.93 -23.96 -3.56
CA THR A 3 -7.90 -24.83 -2.39
C THR A 3 -9.25 -24.77 -1.68
N ALA A 4 -9.63 -25.83 -0.96
CA ALA A 4 -10.95 -25.89 -0.30
C ALA A 4 -11.24 -24.70 0.65
N ALA A 5 -10.19 -24.07 1.19
CA ALA A 5 -10.28 -22.86 2.01
C ALA A 5 -10.95 -21.67 1.30
N GLN A 6 -10.79 -21.53 -0.03
CA GLN A 6 -11.40 -20.43 -0.79
C GLN A 6 -12.91 -20.62 -1.05
N ARG A 7 -13.43 -21.85 -1.00
CA ARG A 7 -14.88 -22.12 -1.01
C ARG A 7 -15.51 -21.81 0.36
N ILE A 8 -14.86 -22.23 1.44
CA ILE A 8 -15.24 -21.84 2.81
C ILE A 8 -15.23 -20.30 2.99
N GLN A 9 -14.29 -19.61 2.32
CA GLN A 9 -14.18 -18.15 2.30
C GLN A 9 -15.38 -17.45 1.64
N GLY A 10 -15.98 -18.03 0.60
CA GLY A 10 -17.19 -17.50 -0.02
C GLY A 10 -18.36 -17.51 0.96
N LEU A 11 -18.65 -18.70 1.48
CA LEU A 11 -19.80 -18.94 2.35
C LEU A 11 -19.83 -18.18 3.67
N ALA A 12 -18.79 -18.30 4.48
CA ALA A 12 -18.83 -17.76 5.83
C ALA A 12 -18.87 -16.21 5.82
N ALA A 13 -18.39 -15.55 4.77
CA ALA A 13 -18.45 -14.10 4.61
C ALA A 13 -19.88 -13.50 4.56
N GLN A 14 -20.95 -14.30 4.49
CA GLN A 14 -22.35 -13.83 4.57
C GLN A 14 -23.02 -13.98 5.94
N LEU A 15 -22.39 -14.60 6.94
CA LEU A 15 -22.95 -14.74 8.29
C LEU A 15 -22.34 -13.72 9.28
N PRO A 16 -23.10 -13.23 10.28
CA PRO A 16 -22.53 -12.47 11.40
C PRO A 16 -21.47 -13.30 12.12
N GLY A 17 -20.24 -12.78 12.22
CA GLY A 17 -19.08 -13.53 12.73
C GLY A 17 -18.49 -14.57 11.78
N GLY A 18 -19.09 -14.82 10.61
CA GLY A 18 -18.58 -15.78 9.64
C GLY A 18 -17.38 -15.27 8.81
N ALA A 19 -17.20 -13.95 8.69
CA ALA A 19 -15.96 -13.38 8.16
C ALA A 19 -14.73 -13.82 8.99
N ASP A 20 -14.88 -13.85 10.33
CA ASP A 20 -13.87 -14.39 11.23
C ASP A 20 -13.69 -15.90 11.05
N GLN A 21 -14.76 -16.66 10.81
CA GLN A 21 -14.66 -18.09 10.54
C GLN A 21 -13.90 -18.39 9.22
N ALA A 22 -14.13 -17.59 8.17
CA ALA A 22 -13.37 -17.67 6.92
C ALA A 22 -11.88 -17.36 7.14
N ALA A 23 -11.57 -16.28 7.85
CA ALA A 23 -10.20 -15.88 8.16
C ALA A 23 -9.51 -16.92 9.07
N LEU A 24 -10.20 -17.41 10.10
CA LEU A 24 -9.74 -18.46 11.01
C LEU A 24 -9.47 -19.77 10.26
N ALA A 25 -10.36 -20.21 9.37
CA ALA A 25 -10.15 -21.39 8.55
C ALA A 25 -8.94 -21.23 7.61
N ARG A 26 -8.77 -20.05 7.00
CA ARG A 26 -7.58 -19.71 6.20
C ARG A 26 -6.30 -19.74 7.03
N LEU A 27 -6.32 -19.25 8.26
CA LEU A 27 -5.15 -19.26 9.16
C LEU A 27 -4.85 -20.67 9.71
N GLN A 28 -5.87 -21.50 9.93
CA GLN A 28 -5.74 -22.89 10.37
C GLN A 28 -5.35 -23.86 9.26
N ALA A 29 -5.55 -23.49 7.98
CA ALA A 29 -5.09 -24.28 6.85
C ALA A 29 -3.58 -24.57 6.95
N LYS A 30 -3.19 -25.80 6.65
CA LYS A 30 -1.79 -26.26 6.69
C LYS A 30 -1.19 -26.20 5.31
N ASP A 31 -0.21 -25.33 5.09
CA ASP A 31 0.60 -25.27 3.88
C ASP A 31 2.01 -25.82 4.18
N PRO A 32 2.64 -26.63 3.31
CA PRO A 32 4.02 -27.08 3.47
C PRO A 32 5.04 -25.96 3.72
N LYS A 33 4.75 -24.74 3.25
CA LYS A 33 5.58 -23.54 3.44
C LYS A 33 5.24 -22.71 4.67
N ASP A 34 4.27 -23.14 5.49
CA ASP A 34 3.96 -22.50 6.77
C ASP A 34 5.20 -22.37 7.66
N VAL A 35 5.37 -21.21 8.30
CA VAL A 35 6.36 -21.03 9.37
C VAL A 35 5.79 -21.59 10.67
N VAL A 36 6.37 -22.68 11.17
CA VAL A 36 5.89 -23.39 12.35
C VAL A 36 6.85 -23.27 13.53
N ILE A 37 6.27 -23.18 14.73
CA ILE A 37 6.99 -23.22 16.00
C ILE A 37 6.94 -24.65 16.51
N THR A 38 8.10 -25.27 16.73
CA THR A 38 8.20 -26.67 17.19
C THR A 38 8.63 -26.84 18.64
N LEU A 39 9.35 -25.85 19.19
CA LEU A 39 9.59 -25.74 20.63
C LEU A 39 9.50 -24.27 21.06
N ALA A 40 8.90 -24.02 22.21
CA ALA A 40 8.89 -22.71 22.87
C ALA A 40 9.12 -22.94 24.37
N VAL A 41 10.17 -22.36 24.95
CA VAL A 41 10.59 -22.57 26.35
C VAL A 41 11.21 -21.31 26.96
N ARG A 42 11.19 -21.20 28.28
CA ARG A 42 11.80 -20.07 29.02
C ARG A 42 12.53 -20.52 30.29
N THR A 43 13.49 -19.73 30.74
CA THR A 43 13.99 -19.82 32.12
C THR A 43 12.90 -19.38 33.11
N PRO A 44 13.07 -19.65 34.41
CA PRO A 44 12.41 -18.86 35.43
C PRO A 44 12.79 -17.39 35.30
N LEU A 45 11.92 -16.52 35.79
CA LEU A 45 12.08 -15.08 35.84
C LEU A 45 12.35 -14.65 37.29
N THR A 46 13.51 -14.05 37.54
CA THR A 46 13.91 -13.64 38.90
C THR A 46 14.20 -12.15 39.00
N LYS A 47 13.83 -11.54 40.12
CA LYS A 47 13.97 -10.09 40.34
C LYS A 47 15.44 -9.67 40.30
N ALA A 48 15.77 -8.67 39.49
CA ALA A 48 17.15 -8.22 39.33
C ALA A 48 17.79 -7.76 40.66
N LYS A 49 19.10 -8.00 40.78
CA LYS A 49 19.99 -7.69 41.91
C LYS A 49 19.62 -8.39 43.23
N LYS A 50 18.58 -9.23 43.28
CA LYS A 50 18.05 -9.84 44.53
C LYS A 50 17.54 -11.28 44.39
N GLY A 51 17.09 -11.68 43.21
CA GLY A 51 16.58 -13.01 42.92
C GLY A 51 17.68 -14.05 42.73
N LYS A 52 17.31 -15.27 42.33
CA LYS A 52 18.29 -16.36 42.20
C LYS A 52 19.23 -16.27 40.98
N LEU A 53 18.84 -15.58 39.90
CA LEU A 53 19.72 -15.39 38.72
C LEU A 53 20.60 -14.13 38.82
N LYS A 54 20.68 -13.47 40.00
CA LYS A 54 21.36 -12.18 40.17
C LYS A 54 22.87 -12.18 39.87
N ASP A 55 23.50 -13.36 39.92
CA ASP A 55 24.92 -13.56 39.62
C ASP A 55 25.11 -14.30 38.28
N THR A 56 24.03 -14.53 37.52
CA THR A 56 24.04 -15.22 36.23
C THR A 56 24.12 -14.18 35.09
N PRO A 57 25.25 -14.07 34.38
CA PRO A 57 25.37 -13.14 33.26
C PRO A 57 24.61 -13.67 32.04
N LEU A 58 24.57 -12.84 30.99
CA LEU A 58 23.77 -13.12 29.79
C LEU A 58 24.20 -14.43 29.09
N ASP A 59 25.49 -14.74 29.06
CA ASP A 59 26.03 -15.99 28.54
C ASP A 59 25.48 -17.22 29.27
N GLY A 60 25.47 -17.22 30.60
CA GLY A 60 24.90 -18.31 31.41
C GLY A 60 23.42 -18.55 31.12
N LEU A 61 22.63 -17.49 30.90
CA LEU A 61 21.23 -17.59 30.50
C LEU A 61 21.08 -18.14 29.07
N LEU A 62 21.89 -17.66 28.13
CA LEU A 62 21.87 -18.08 26.73
C LEU A 62 22.28 -19.55 26.58
N VAL A 63 23.40 -19.97 27.18
CA VAL A 63 23.86 -21.36 27.17
C VAL A 63 22.80 -22.27 27.78
N SER A 64 22.23 -21.91 28.93
CA SER A 64 21.21 -22.73 29.60
C SER A 64 19.94 -22.90 28.75
N VAL A 65 19.42 -21.82 28.14
CA VAL A 65 18.19 -21.90 27.32
C VAL A 65 18.45 -22.59 25.98
N LEU A 66 19.62 -22.40 25.35
CA LEU A 66 19.99 -23.06 24.09
C LEU A 66 20.24 -24.57 24.28
N GLN A 67 21.02 -24.98 25.29
CA GLN A 67 21.20 -26.39 25.62
C GLN A 67 19.85 -27.06 25.97
N SER A 68 18.98 -26.36 26.69
CA SER A 68 17.63 -26.84 26.99
C SER A 68 16.74 -26.95 25.75
N THR A 69 16.91 -26.05 24.77
CA THR A 69 16.20 -26.07 23.48
C THR A 69 16.59 -27.29 22.67
N VAL A 70 17.90 -27.56 22.51
CA VAL A 70 18.41 -28.78 21.86
C VAL A 70 17.91 -30.02 22.59
N LYS A 71 18.04 -30.07 23.93
CA LYS A 71 17.65 -31.23 24.74
C LYS A 71 16.14 -31.53 24.75
N LYS A 72 15.26 -30.51 24.73
CA LYS A 72 13.80 -30.71 24.68
C LYS A 72 13.26 -30.99 23.26
N SER A 73 13.95 -30.58 22.20
CA SER A 73 13.52 -30.80 20.80
C SER A 73 14.14 -32.03 20.15
N GLY A 74 15.34 -32.44 20.56
CA GLY A 74 16.11 -33.49 19.90
C GLY A 74 16.69 -33.09 18.53
N ILE A 75 16.67 -31.80 18.17
CA ILE A 75 17.25 -31.31 16.91
C ILE A 75 18.78 -31.48 16.91
N ASP A 76 19.37 -31.90 15.78
CA ASP A 76 20.82 -31.79 15.59
C ASP A 76 21.19 -30.29 15.47
N PRO A 77 22.05 -29.74 16.34
CA PRO A 77 22.48 -28.34 16.25
C PRO A 77 23.03 -27.92 14.88
N LYS A 78 23.55 -28.87 14.08
CA LYS A 78 24.05 -28.62 12.72
C LYS A 78 22.96 -28.27 11.70
N LEU A 79 21.70 -28.61 11.99
CA LEU A 79 20.56 -28.29 11.13
C LEU A 79 20.00 -26.89 11.40
N VAL A 80 20.44 -26.21 12.47
CA VAL A 80 20.02 -24.84 12.77
C VAL A 80 20.95 -23.88 12.01
N GLU A 81 20.38 -23.14 11.07
CA GLU A 81 21.14 -22.25 10.19
C GLU A 81 21.42 -20.89 10.83
N GLU A 82 20.51 -20.39 11.68
CA GLU A 82 20.72 -19.12 12.39
C GLU A 82 20.10 -19.10 13.81
N ILE A 83 20.81 -18.46 14.75
CA ILE A 83 20.28 -18.07 16.07
C ILE A 83 20.19 -16.54 16.14
N VAL A 84 18.99 -16.00 16.37
CA VAL A 84 18.75 -14.54 16.47
C VAL A 84 18.44 -14.15 17.92
N LEU A 85 19.19 -13.21 18.48
CA LEU A 85 19.00 -12.71 19.85
C LEU A 85 18.32 -11.35 19.91
N GLY A 86 17.16 -11.30 20.57
CA GLY A 86 16.59 -10.09 21.14
C GLY A 86 17.22 -9.76 22.50
N ASN A 87 18.05 -8.73 22.56
CA ASN A 87 18.61 -8.17 23.80
C ASN A 87 18.65 -6.64 23.73
N VAL A 88 18.53 -5.95 24.89
CA VAL A 88 18.52 -4.48 24.96
C VAL A 88 19.77 -3.90 25.61
N LEU A 89 20.24 -4.45 26.75
CA LEU A 89 21.20 -3.74 27.63
C LEU A 89 22.66 -4.21 27.50
N HIS A 90 22.92 -5.36 26.89
CA HIS A 90 24.26 -5.93 26.82
C HIS A 90 25.00 -5.42 25.57
N LYS A 91 26.03 -4.59 25.77
CA LYS A 91 26.80 -3.94 24.68
C LYS A 91 27.35 -4.94 23.66
N ASP A 92 27.98 -6.01 24.15
CA ASP A 92 28.67 -6.99 23.30
C ASP A 92 27.79 -8.20 22.93
N ALA A 93 26.46 -8.03 22.92
CA ALA A 93 25.49 -9.11 22.71
C ALA A 93 25.77 -10.04 21.50
N PRO A 94 26.27 -9.57 20.32
CA PRO A 94 26.65 -10.47 19.23
C PRO A 94 27.78 -11.45 19.59
N TYR A 95 28.80 -10.99 20.32
CA TYR A 95 29.93 -11.82 20.76
C TYR A 95 29.48 -12.79 21.86
N THR A 96 28.72 -12.32 22.84
CA THR A 96 28.14 -13.14 23.91
C THR A 96 27.28 -14.26 23.32
N LEU A 97 26.44 -13.96 22.33
CA LEU A 97 25.63 -14.94 21.60
C LEU A 97 26.50 -15.95 20.85
N ARG A 98 27.53 -15.51 20.12
CA ARG A 98 28.41 -16.39 19.34
C ARG A 98 29.13 -17.40 20.23
N ALA A 99 29.70 -16.93 21.35
CA ALA A 99 30.34 -17.78 22.35
C ALA A 99 29.34 -18.73 23.03
N SER A 100 28.15 -18.24 23.37
CA SER A 100 27.09 -19.04 23.99
C SER A 100 26.56 -20.15 23.07
N GLY A 101 26.47 -19.89 21.76
CA GLY A 101 26.11 -20.89 20.76
C GLY A 101 27.11 -22.05 20.73
N PHE A 102 28.41 -21.75 20.69
CA PHE A 102 29.46 -22.77 20.75
C PHE A 102 29.44 -23.55 22.06
N ALA A 103 29.30 -22.87 23.21
CA ALA A 103 29.18 -23.51 24.52
C ALA A 103 27.86 -24.32 24.69
N ALA A 104 26.83 -24.02 23.88
CA ALA A 104 25.61 -24.81 23.80
C ALA A 104 25.67 -25.97 22.78
N GLY A 105 26.79 -26.16 22.08
CA GLY A 105 27.03 -27.27 21.15
C GLY A 105 26.69 -26.99 19.68
N PHE A 106 26.42 -25.74 19.30
CA PHE A 106 26.20 -25.36 17.90
C PHE A 106 27.54 -25.25 17.15
N PRO A 107 27.62 -25.72 15.88
CA PRO A 107 28.85 -25.67 15.09
C PRO A 107 29.19 -24.25 14.61
N ALA A 108 30.41 -24.09 14.09
CA ALA A 108 30.86 -22.86 13.42
C ALA A 108 29.95 -22.41 12.25
N THR A 109 29.25 -23.36 11.61
CA THR A 109 28.37 -23.13 10.44
C THR A 109 27.01 -22.52 10.79
N THR A 110 26.50 -22.68 12.01
CA THR A 110 25.28 -21.99 12.45
C THR A 110 25.58 -20.50 12.56
N ALA A 111 24.90 -19.66 11.81
CA ALA A 111 25.04 -18.21 11.89
C ALA A 111 24.42 -17.66 13.19
N VAL A 112 24.79 -16.45 13.57
CA VAL A 112 24.15 -15.73 14.68
C VAL A 112 23.93 -14.27 14.34
N SER A 113 22.86 -13.67 14.85
CA SER A 113 22.64 -12.22 14.77
C SER A 113 21.95 -11.66 16.02
N HIS A 114 22.06 -10.35 16.22
CA HIS A 114 21.43 -9.62 17.32
C HIS A 114 20.47 -8.59 16.74
N VAL A 115 19.35 -8.39 17.44
CA VAL A 115 18.33 -7.39 17.11
C VAL A 115 17.91 -6.63 18.37
N SER A 116 17.71 -5.32 18.23
CA SER A 116 17.08 -4.51 19.27
C SER A 116 15.90 -3.70 18.73
N ARG A 117 14.77 -3.82 19.44
CA ARG A 117 13.57 -2.97 19.32
C ARG A 117 13.02 -2.75 20.74
N TRP A 118 13.93 -2.40 21.65
CA TRP A 118 13.72 -2.20 23.09
C TRP A 118 12.89 -3.33 23.72
N CYS A 119 11.77 -3.02 24.38
CA CYS A 119 10.91 -4.01 25.03
C CYS A 119 10.51 -5.17 24.09
N SER A 120 10.43 -4.92 22.77
CA SER A 120 10.01 -5.89 21.76
C SER A 120 11.12 -6.67 21.06
N SER A 121 12.39 -6.57 21.49
CA SER A 121 13.51 -7.27 20.84
C SER A 121 13.28 -8.79 20.71
N GLY A 122 12.64 -9.43 21.69
CA GLY A 122 12.29 -10.86 21.62
C GLY A 122 11.18 -11.21 20.61
N LEU A 123 10.24 -10.28 20.34
CA LEU A 123 9.31 -10.43 19.22
C LEU A 123 10.02 -10.18 17.89
N LEU A 124 10.96 -9.22 17.82
CA LEU A 124 11.76 -8.98 16.63
C LEU A 124 12.67 -10.17 16.28
N ALA A 125 13.22 -10.87 17.27
CA ALA A 125 13.97 -12.11 17.02
C ALA A 125 13.10 -13.18 16.34
N VAL A 126 11.87 -13.38 16.83
CA VAL A 126 10.90 -14.30 16.21
C VAL A 126 10.46 -13.81 14.83
N GLU A 127 10.18 -12.52 14.67
CA GLU A 127 9.83 -11.88 13.39
C GLU A 127 10.93 -12.09 12.35
N SER A 128 12.20 -11.90 12.72
CA SER A 128 13.34 -12.04 11.81
C SER A 128 13.56 -13.48 11.35
N VAL A 129 13.55 -14.46 12.28
CA VAL A 129 13.65 -15.89 11.93
C VAL A 129 12.44 -16.32 11.07
N ALA A 130 11.23 -15.92 11.46
CA ALA A 130 10.02 -16.27 10.73
C ALA A 130 10.02 -15.69 9.29
N GLN A 131 10.47 -14.44 9.11
CA GLN A 131 10.61 -13.83 7.78
C GLN A 131 11.64 -14.59 6.93
N LYS A 132 12.80 -14.96 7.47
CA LYS A 132 13.83 -15.72 6.75
C LYS A 132 13.35 -17.12 6.35
N VAL A 133 12.60 -17.81 7.22
CA VAL A 133 11.97 -19.12 6.89
C VAL A 133 10.90 -18.97 5.81
N ALA A 134 10.06 -17.93 5.89
CA ALA A 134 9.00 -17.66 4.91
C ALA A 134 9.55 -17.26 3.52
N LEU A 135 10.67 -16.54 3.48
CA LEU A 135 11.38 -16.18 2.26
C LEU A 135 12.20 -17.35 1.65
N GLY A 136 12.36 -18.46 2.39
CA GLY A 136 13.22 -19.57 1.99
C GLY A 136 14.72 -19.26 2.08
N SER A 137 15.11 -18.26 2.87
CA SER A 137 16.52 -17.92 3.14
C SER A 137 17.17 -18.87 4.14
N ILE A 138 16.37 -19.53 4.98
CA ILE A 138 16.73 -20.67 5.84
C ILE A 138 15.56 -21.67 5.90
N ASP A 139 15.83 -22.93 6.26
CA ASP A 139 14.84 -23.96 6.61
C ASP A 139 14.51 -23.94 8.12
N ILE A 140 15.51 -23.69 8.99
CA ILE A 140 15.43 -23.80 10.47
C ILE A 140 16.24 -22.68 11.18
N GLY A 141 15.64 -22.03 12.17
CA GLY A 141 16.33 -21.09 13.06
C GLY A 141 15.80 -21.08 14.49
N ILE A 142 16.58 -20.50 15.42
CA ILE A 142 16.17 -20.29 16.81
C ILE A 142 16.08 -18.79 17.08
N ALA A 143 14.91 -18.32 17.47
CA ALA A 143 14.73 -16.98 18.03
C ALA A 143 14.89 -17.05 19.55
N VAL A 144 15.83 -16.30 20.10
CA VAL A 144 16.08 -16.17 21.54
C VAL A 144 15.78 -14.74 21.96
N GLY A 145 15.09 -14.54 23.08
CA GLY A 145 15.10 -13.27 23.80
C GLY A 145 15.77 -13.50 25.16
N ALA A 146 16.74 -12.67 25.55
CA ALA A 146 17.42 -12.81 26.84
C ALA A 146 17.80 -11.46 27.42
N GLU A 147 17.72 -11.30 28.74
CA GLU A 147 18.16 -10.11 29.46
C GLU A 147 18.69 -10.47 30.86
N SER A 148 19.81 -9.88 31.27
CA SER A 148 20.27 -9.87 32.67
C SER A 148 20.44 -8.41 33.09
N MET A 149 19.40 -7.86 33.71
CA MET A 149 19.33 -6.50 34.26
C MET A 149 20.09 -6.38 35.60
N SER A 150 20.45 -7.52 36.20
CA SER A 150 21.40 -7.62 37.31
C SER A 150 22.81 -7.21 36.89
N ASN A 151 23.32 -7.80 35.80
CA ASN A 151 24.68 -7.56 35.31
C ASN A 151 24.78 -6.38 34.33
N ASN A 152 23.72 -6.09 33.57
CA ASN A 152 23.64 -4.98 32.62
C ASN A 152 22.65 -3.94 33.14
N PRO A 153 23.09 -2.95 33.95
CA PRO A 153 22.19 -1.89 34.38
C PRO A 153 21.82 -1.00 33.20
N ASP A 154 20.55 -0.60 33.13
CA ASP A 154 20.12 0.51 32.28
C ASP A 154 20.81 1.81 32.73
N ASN A 155 21.27 2.60 31.76
CA ASN A 155 21.93 3.89 31.98
C ASN A 155 21.13 5.06 31.36
N GLY A 156 19.94 4.79 30.81
CA GLY A 156 19.13 5.77 30.08
C GLY A 156 19.61 6.01 28.64
N ALA A 157 19.07 7.07 28.02
CA ALA A 157 19.46 7.50 26.69
C ALA A 157 20.91 8.02 26.66
N PRO A 158 21.63 7.89 25.52
CA PRO A 158 22.87 8.63 25.30
C PRO A 158 22.60 10.15 25.30
N LYS A 159 23.63 10.95 25.56
CA LYS A 159 23.55 12.40 25.35
C LYS A 159 23.55 12.72 23.86
N PHE A 160 22.64 13.58 23.42
CA PHE A 160 22.60 14.16 22.08
C PHE A 160 23.08 15.63 22.12
N PRO A 161 23.45 16.24 20.98
CA PRO A 161 23.71 17.67 20.90
C PRO A 161 22.49 18.50 21.31
N ASP A 162 22.71 19.68 21.89
CA ASP A 162 21.62 20.57 22.34
C ASP A 162 20.70 21.00 21.19
N GLU A 163 21.24 21.12 19.97
CA GLU A 163 20.49 21.32 18.73
C GLU A 163 19.45 20.21 18.46
N PHE A 164 19.82 18.95 18.69
CA PHE A 164 18.89 17.83 18.54
C PHE A 164 17.85 17.83 19.67
N MET A 165 18.26 18.21 20.88
CA MET A 165 17.38 18.33 22.05
C MET A 165 16.35 19.46 21.91
N ALA A 166 16.55 20.42 20.99
CA ALA A 166 15.55 21.43 20.66
C ALA A 166 14.32 20.86 19.90
N ASN A 167 14.41 19.64 19.37
CA ASN A 167 13.25 18.94 18.81
C ASN A 167 12.46 18.22 19.93
N PRO A 168 11.19 18.56 20.18
CA PRO A 168 10.41 17.96 21.27
C PRO A 168 10.27 16.43 21.19
N LEU A 169 10.29 15.84 19.98
CA LEU A 169 10.24 14.39 19.82
C LEU A 169 11.54 13.71 20.24
N VAL A 170 12.69 14.39 20.10
CA VAL A 170 13.99 13.93 20.62
C VAL A 170 14.03 14.08 22.13
N GLU A 171 13.59 15.24 22.65
CA GLU A 171 13.48 15.44 24.10
C GLU A 171 12.62 14.34 24.75
N ASP A 172 11.40 14.13 24.25
CA ASP A 172 10.48 13.06 24.67
C ASP A 172 11.11 11.67 24.56
N ALA A 173 11.81 11.39 23.46
CA ALA A 173 12.49 10.11 23.25
C ALA A 173 13.67 9.85 24.19
N THR A 174 14.20 10.88 24.88
CA THR A 174 15.21 10.73 25.94
C THR A 174 14.61 10.68 27.36
N ARG A 175 13.30 10.95 27.54
CA ARG A 175 12.66 10.87 28.86
C ARG A 175 12.53 9.42 29.33
N LEU A 176 12.71 9.20 30.64
CA LEU A 176 12.63 7.87 31.26
C LEU A 176 11.20 7.29 31.18
N MET A 177 11.11 5.99 30.91
CA MET A 177 9.83 5.24 30.76
C MET A 177 8.71 5.56 31.76
N PRO A 178 8.95 5.72 33.08
CA PRO A 178 7.85 5.97 34.03
C PRO A 178 7.26 7.37 33.91
N TRP A 179 7.96 8.34 33.30
CA TRP A 179 7.36 9.63 32.95
C TRP A 179 6.27 9.44 31.89
N THR A 180 6.45 8.52 30.94
CA THR A 180 5.40 8.16 29.97
C THR A 180 4.22 7.44 30.62
N SER A 181 4.43 6.71 31.73
CA SER A 181 3.36 6.13 32.56
C SER A 181 2.50 7.23 33.19
N GLU A 182 3.12 8.26 33.76
CA GLU A 182 2.39 9.41 34.33
C GLU A 182 1.69 10.24 33.26
N ASN A 183 2.29 10.43 32.08
CA ASN A 183 1.64 11.07 30.93
C ASN A 183 0.38 10.30 30.49
N VAL A 184 0.48 8.97 30.30
CA VAL A 184 -0.68 8.13 29.96
C VAL A 184 -1.75 8.16 31.07
N ALA A 185 -1.34 8.16 32.34
CA ALA A 185 -2.27 8.27 33.47
C ALA A 185 -2.96 9.64 33.54
N ARG A 186 -2.27 10.73 33.20
CA ARG A 186 -2.81 12.09 33.13
C ARG A 186 -3.76 12.26 31.94
N ASP A 187 -3.25 12.02 30.73
CA ASP A 187 -3.87 12.41 29.48
C ASP A 187 -5.13 11.56 29.18
N PHE A 188 -5.18 10.34 29.70
CA PHE A 188 -6.33 9.43 29.58
C PHE A 188 -7.07 9.18 30.91
N ASN A 189 -6.83 10.04 31.93
CA ASN A 189 -7.54 10.04 33.22
C ASN A 189 -7.60 8.65 33.91
N ILE A 190 -6.44 8.02 34.10
CA ILE A 190 -6.32 6.66 34.64
C ILE A 190 -5.93 6.71 36.11
N SER A 191 -6.96 6.78 36.95
CA SER A 191 -6.86 6.86 38.41
C SER A 191 -5.95 5.78 39.02
N ARG A 192 -5.30 6.14 40.13
CA ARG A 192 -4.43 5.23 40.89
C ARG A 192 -5.15 3.93 41.27
N GLU A 193 -6.43 4.04 41.60
CA GLU A 193 -7.29 2.95 42.03
C GLU A 193 -7.46 1.89 40.92
N ARG A 194 -7.62 2.32 39.65
CA ARG A 194 -7.72 1.42 38.49
C ARG A 194 -6.37 0.75 38.18
N GLN A 195 -5.26 1.47 38.35
CA GLN A 195 -3.91 0.92 38.17
C GLN A 195 -3.60 -0.18 39.21
N ASP A 196 -3.91 0.07 40.49
CA ASP A 196 -3.69 -0.89 41.57
C ASP A 196 -4.66 -2.09 41.51
N GLU A 197 -5.88 -1.88 41.02
CA GLU A 197 -6.86 -2.95 40.78
C GLU A 197 -6.39 -3.92 39.68
N TYR A 198 -5.94 -3.40 38.53
CA TYR A 198 -5.35 -4.21 37.47
C TYR A 198 -4.11 -4.97 37.95
N ALA A 199 -3.22 -4.29 38.69
CA ALA A 199 -2.01 -4.89 39.24
C ALA A 199 -2.31 -6.03 40.23
N ALA A 200 -3.30 -5.86 41.12
CA ALA A 200 -3.76 -6.93 42.02
C ALA A 200 -4.27 -8.14 41.22
N ALA A 201 -5.09 -7.92 40.18
CA ALA A 201 -5.59 -8.99 39.32
C ALA A 201 -4.46 -9.75 38.58
N SER A 202 -3.41 -9.06 38.13
CA SER A 202 -2.23 -9.71 37.52
C SER A 202 -1.50 -10.62 38.53
N PHE A 203 -1.23 -10.13 39.75
CA PHE A 203 -0.63 -10.95 40.81
C PHE A 203 -1.49 -12.17 41.17
N GLN A 204 -2.81 -12.00 41.27
CA GLN A 204 -3.74 -13.08 41.62
C GLN A 204 -3.83 -14.14 40.51
N LYS A 205 -3.85 -13.74 39.23
CA LYS A 205 -3.79 -14.68 38.09
C LYS A 205 -2.46 -15.46 38.05
N ALA A 206 -1.33 -14.80 38.30
CA ALA A 206 -0.02 -15.47 38.37
C ALA A 206 0.11 -16.42 39.57
N GLU A 207 -0.45 -16.04 40.73
CA GLU A 207 -0.55 -16.91 41.89
C GLU A 207 -1.42 -18.15 41.58
N ALA A 208 -2.59 -17.97 40.99
CA ALA A 208 -3.46 -19.07 40.60
C ALA A 208 -2.78 -20.02 39.60
N ALA A 209 -2.17 -19.48 38.53
CA ALA A 209 -1.46 -20.27 37.52
C ALA A 209 -0.25 -21.04 38.09
N ARG A 210 0.52 -20.43 39.01
CA ARG A 210 1.61 -21.09 39.73
C ARG A 210 1.08 -22.21 40.63
N ASN A 211 0.04 -21.94 41.41
CA ASN A 211 -0.52 -22.89 42.37
C ASN A 211 -1.23 -24.07 41.66
N ALA A 212 -1.75 -23.86 40.45
CA ALA A 212 -2.29 -24.89 39.56
C ALA A 212 -1.22 -25.62 38.71
N GLY A 213 0.06 -25.26 38.84
CA GLY A 213 1.18 -25.91 38.14
C GLY A 213 1.31 -25.59 36.64
N PHE A 214 0.57 -24.60 36.11
CA PHE A 214 0.49 -24.34 34.67
C PHE A 214 1.81 -23.88 34.03
N MET A 215 2.80 -23.47 34.83
CA MET A 215 4.13 -23.03 34.36
C MET A 215 5.11 -24.20 34.11
N GLY A 216 4.69 -25.45 34.35
CA GLY A 216 5.58 -26.62 34.35
C GLY A 216 6.09 -27.10 32.98
N ASP A 217 5.41 -26.76 31.88
CA ASP A 217 5.87 -27.12 30.52
C ASP A 217 6.74 -26.03 29.88
N GLU A 218 6.37 -24.76 30.10
CA GLU A 218 7.08 -23.57 29.64
C GLU A 218 8.48 -23.40 30.27
N ILE A 219 8.65 -23.70 31.58
CA ILE A 219 9.93 -23.49 32.27
C ILE A 219 10.98 -24.57 31.91
N VAL A 220 12.24 -24.14 31.81
CA VAL A 220 13.46 -24.96 31.84
C VAL A 220 14.31 -24.53 33.05
N PRO A 221 14.61 -25.43 34.02
CA PRO A 221 15.39 -25.05 35.19
C PRO A 221 16.83 -24.66 34.85
N VAL A 222 17.32 -23.59 35.48
CA VAL A 222 18.67 -23.06 35.30
C VAL A 222 19.52 -23.43 36.52
N THR A 223 20.51 -24.31 36.36
CA THR A 223 21.55 -24.50 37.37
C THR A 223 22.63 -23.45 37.17
N THR A 224 22.96 -22.70 38.22
CA THR A 224 23.87 -21.56 38.14
C THR A 224 24.62 -21.32 39.45
N THR A 225 25.72 -20.56 39.33
CA THR A 225 26.47 -20.02 40.46
C THR A 225 25.66 -18.91 41.12
N TRP A 226 25.44 -18.99 42.43
CA TRP A 226 24.79 -17.96 43.23
C TRP A 226 25.63 -17.63 44.47
N LYS A 227 25.76 -16.34 44.76
CA LYS A 227 26.51 -15.83 45.92
C LYS A 227 25.56 -15.38 47.01
N ASP A 228 25.64 -15.98 48.20
CA ASP A 228 24.77 -15.61 49.31
C ASP A 228 25.03 -14.16 49.76
N PRO A 229 24.00 -13.30 49.84
CA PRO A 229 24.17 -11.87 50.14
C PRO A 229 24.44 -11.56 51.63
N LYS A 230 24.43 -12.56 52.52
CA LYS A 230 24.77 -12.45 53.95
C LYS A 230 26.14 -13.04 54.27
N THR A 231 26.44 -14.25 53.77
CA THR A 231 27.71 -14.94 54.07
C THR A 231 28.81 -14.65 53.04
N GLY A 232 28.44 -14.26 51.82
CA GLY A 232 29.36 -14.10 50.70
C GLY A 232 29.85 -15.42 50.09
N GLU A 233 29.34 -16.57 50.57
CA GLU A 233 29.65 -17.90 50.07
C GLU A 233 29.11 -18.09 48.65
N ILE A 234 29.82 -18.89 47.83
CA ILE A 234 29.46 -19.17 46.44
C ILE A 234 28.98 -20.62 46.35
N GLN A 235 27.73 -20.82 45.94
CA GLN A 235 27.08 -22.13 45.85
C GLN A 235 26.50 -22.37 44.45
N GLN A 236 26.35 -23.64 44.06
CA GLN A 236 25.54 -24.00 42.89
C GLN A 236 24.08 -24.15 43.31
N VAL A 237 23.18 -23.48 42.60
CA VAL A 237 21.73 -23.54 42.85
C VAL A 237 20.98 -23.84 41.55
N THR A 238 19.96 -24.70 41.63
CA THR A 238 18.97 -24.79 40.55
C THR A 238 17.84 -23.81 40.82
N VAL A 239 17.53 -23.02 39.80
CA VAL A 239 16.39 -22.11 39.75
C VAL A 239 15.31 -22.75 38.89
N ASP A 240 14.12 -22.93 39.46
CA ASP A 240 13.01 -23.69 38.86
C ASP A 240 11.68 -22.91 38.82
N LYS A 241 11.61 -21.74 39.46
CA LYS A 241 10.36 -21.00 39.74
C LYS A 241 10.58 -19.49 39.67
N ASP A 242 9.54 -18.76 39.25
CA ASP A 242 9.55 -17.29 39.19
C ASP A 242 9.46 -16.69 40.61
N ASP A 243 10.41 -15.83 40.99
CA ASP A 243 10.47 -15.25 42.36
C ASP A 243 9.82 -13.86 42.50
N GLY A 244 9.27 -13.33 41.40
CA GLY A 244 8.50 -12.09 41.37
C GLY A 244 7.12 -12.18 42.04
N ILE A 245 6.46 -13.34 41.95
CA ILE A 245 5.03 -13.50 42.26
C ILE A 245 4.76 -13.36 43.76
N ARG A 246 4.00 -12.33 44.15
CA ARG A 246 3.63 -12.02 45.54
C ARG A 246 2.24 -12.54 45.88
N ALA A 247 2.23 -13.57 46.71
CA ALA A 247 1.02 -14.22 47.22
C ALA A 247 0.14 -13.24 48.01
N GLY A 248 -1.18 -13.34 47.85
CA GLY A 248 -2.16 -12.54 48.61
C GLY A 248 -2.12 -11.02 48.32
N THR A 249 -1.66 -10.59 47.15
CA THR A 249 -1.63 -9.17 46.78
C THR A 249 -3.05 -8.65 46.53
N THR A 250 -3.42 -7.55 47.19
CA THR A 250 -4.74 -6.89 47.04
C THR A 250 -4.59 -5.40 46.72
N LYS A 251 -5.67 -4.79 46.20
CA LYS A 251 -5.77 -3.35 45.89
C LYS A 251 -5.51 -2.48 47.12
N GLU A 252 -5.93 -2.91 48.30
CA GLU A 252 -5.75 -2.24 49.60
C GLU A 252 -4.35 -2.45 50.19
N GLY A 253 -3.61 -3.44 49.70
CA GLY A 253 -2.18 -3.60 49.94
C GLY A 253 -1.36 -2.66 49.04
N LEU A 254 -1.72 -2.62 47.74
CA LEU A 254 -1.05 -1.80 46.74
C LEU A 254 -1.26 -0.30 46.97
N SER A 255 -2.44 0.16 47.36
CA SER A 255 -2.74 1.59 47.58
C SER A 255 -1.87 2.24 48.66
N LYS A 256 -1.34 1.45 49.60
CA LYS A 256 -0.40 1.89 50.65
C LYS A 256 1.03 2.11 50.13
N ILE A 257 1.34 1.64 48.91
CA ILE A 257 2.64 1.85 48.28
C ILE A 257 2.72 3.30 47.77
N ARG A 258 3.78 4.00 48.21
CA ARG A 258 4.09 5.37 47.78
C ARG A 258 4.47 5.39 46.30
N SER A 259 4.24 6.53 45.64
CA SER A 259 4.76 6.80 44.31
C SER A 259 6.25 6.44 44.19
N ALA A 260 6.62 5.82 43.08
CA ALA A 260 8.01 5.61 42.71
C ALA A 260 8.64 6.89 42.11
N PHE A 261 7.81 7.79 41.56
CA PHE A 261 8.24 8.98 40.82
C PHE A 261 7.45 10.23 41.24
N PRO A 262 7.53 10.65 42.52
CA PRO A 262 6.76 11.78 43.05
C PRO A 262 7.03 13.14 42.38
N GLN A 263 8.10 13.25 41.60
CA GLN A 263 8.45 14.43 40.80
C GLN A 263 7.62 14.61 39.52
N TRP A 264 6.81 13.62 39.12
CA TRP A 264 6.03 13.65 37.87
C TRP A 264 4.53 13.48 38.17
N PRO A 265 3.72 14.56 38.16
CA PRO A 265 2.28 14.46 38.33
C PRO A 265 1.62 13.61 37.22
N PRO A 266 0.63 12.75 37.54
CA PRO A 266 -0.09 12.63 38.81
C PRO A 266 0.58 11.75 39.89
N ALA A 267 1.81 11.28 39.67
CA ALA A 267 2.62 10.47 40.60
C ALA A 267 1.95 9.14 41.01
N THR A 268 1.18 8.54 40.10
CA THR A 268 0.37 7.33 40.32
C THR A 268 1.14 6.01 40.21
N THR A 269 2.27 6.01 39.50
CA THR A 269 3.11 4.83 39.26
C THR A 269 3.87 4.42 40.52
N THR A 270 3.87 3.13 40.82
CA THR A 270 4.53 2.54 41.98
C THR A 270 5.27 1.25 41.63
N GLY A 271 6.18 0.82 42.49
CA GLY A 271 6.80 -0.52 42.39
C GLY A 271 5.85 -1.70 42.66
N GLY A 272 4.54 -1.47 42.77
CA GLY A 272 3.50 -2.49 42.86
C GLY A 272 2.54 -2.52 41.65
N ASN A 273 2.47 -1.45 40.86
CA ASN A 273 1.65 -1.34 39.63
C ASN A 273 2.49 -1.14 38.35
N ALA A 274 3.82 -1.18 38.47
CA ALA A 274 4.78 -1.26 37.38
C ALA A 274 5.38 -2.67 37.26
N SER A 275 5.89 -3.00 36.07
CA SER A 275 6.65 -4.23 35.84
C SER A 275 7.89 -4.33 36.72
N GLN A 276 8.29 -5.58 37.02
CA GLN A 276 9.47 -5.85 37.84
C GLN A 276 10.73 -5.89 36.97
N ILE A 277 11.79 -5.20 37.39
CA ILE A 277 13.14 -5.34 36.81
C ILE A 277 13.63 -6.76 37.12
N THR A 278 13.97 -7.52 36.07
CA THR A 278 14.01 -8.98 36.12
C THR A 278 15.04 -9.54 35.14
N ASP A 279 15.64 -10.67 35.51
CA ASP A 279 16.55 -11.46 34.68
C ASP A 279 15.85 -12.70 34.13
N GLY A 280 16.19 -13.12 32.91
CA GLY A 280 15.72 -14.37 32.31
C GLY A 280 15.86 -14.42 30.79
N ALA A 281 15.62 -15.60 30.22
CA ALA A 281 15.67 -15.87 28.78
C ALA A 281 14.53 -16.77 28.30
N ALA A 282 14.20 -16.69 27.02
CA ALA A 282 13.22 -17.53 26.33
C ALA A 282 13.70 -17.84 24.91
N ALA A 283 13.41 -19.05 24.43
CA ALA A 283 13.81 -19.53 23.12
C ALA A 283 12.61 -20.16 22.38
N VAL A 284 12.55 -19.91 21.08
CA VAL A 284 11.53 -20.39 20.15
C VAL A 284 12.24 -21.01 18.95
N LEU A 285 12.11 -22.33 18.79
CA LEU A 285 12.61 -23.08 17.63
C LEU A 285 11.56 -22.98 16.51
N ILE A 286 11.99 -22.48 15.35
CA ILE A 286 11.15 -22.13 14.22
C ILE A 286 11.71 -22.81 12.96
N MET A 287 10.82 -23.38 12.15
CA MET A 287 11.19 -24.02 10.89
C MET A 287 10.03 -24.01 9.91
N ARG A 288 10.29 -24.38 8.64
CA ARG A 288 9.22 -24.58 7.65
C ARG A 288 8.45 -25.87 7.94
N ARG A 289 7.13 -25.92 7.70
CA ARG A 289 6.28 -27.08 8.00
C ARG A 289 6.81 -28.38 7.41
N GLU A 290 7.12 -28.38 6.11
CA GLU A 290 7.63 -29.58 5.41
C GLU A 290 8.93 -30.13 6.06
N VAL A 291 9.73 -29.24 6.66
CA VAL A 291 10.98 -29.59 7.35
C VAL A 291 10.69 -30.15 8.74
N ALA A 292 9.76 -29.57 9.49
CA ALA A 292 9.29 -30.12 10.75
C ALA A 292 8.72 -31.53 10.58
N GLU A 293 7.87 -31.72 9.57
CA GLU A 293 7.21 -33.00 9.28
C GLU A 293 8.23 -34.04 8.76
N ARG A 294 9.22 -33.63 7.94
CA ARG A 294 10.38 -34.44 7.53
C ARG A 294 11.28 -34.88 8.71
N LEU A 295 11.49 -34.01 9.69
CA LEU A 295 12.33 -34.26 10.87
C LEU A 295 11.53 -34.80 12.08
N GLN A 296 10.25 -35.14 11.90
CA GLN A 296 9.33 -35.63 12.95
C GLN A 296 9.24 -34.71 14.18
N GLN A 297 9.49 -33.41 13.99
CA GLN A 297 9.43 -32.39 15.04
C GLN A 297 7.96 -32.06 15.37
N PRO A 298 7.57 -32.00 16.66
CA PRO A 298 6.21 -31.68 17.05
C PRO A 298 5.89 -30.22 16.70
N ILE A 299 4.70 -29.93 16.15
CA ILE A 299 4.29 -28.56 15.81
C ILE A 299 3.38 -28.02 16.92
N LEU A 300 3.86 -27.01 17.64
CA LEU A 300 3.12 -26.34 18.72
C LEU A 300 2.18 -25.24 18.21
N GLY A 301 2.56 -24.57 17.11
CA GLY A 301 1.79 -23.48 16.53
C GLY A 301 2.34 -23.01 15.19
N LYS A 302 1.63 -22.06 14.57
CA LYS A 302 2.04 -21.39 13.32
C LYS A 302 2.28 -19.91 13.59
N PHE A 303 3.39 -19.37 13.10
CA PHE A 303 3.57 -17.93 13.00
C PHE A 303 2.71 -17.42 11.83
N VAL A 304 1.87 -16.42 12.09
CA VAL A 304 0.95 -15.85 11.08
C VAL A 304 1.51 -14.55 10.50
N LEU A 305 1.72 -13.54 11.34
CA LEU A 305 2.13 -12.20 10.91
C LEU A 305 2.68 -11.40 12.12
N SER A 306 3.62 -10.49 11.87
CA SER A 306 4.00 -9.42 12.79
C SER A 306 3.66 -8.05 12.19
N THR A 307 3.48 -7.02 13.02
CA THR A 307 3.38 -5.65 12.53
C THR A 307 3.81 -4.63 13.58
N VAL A 308 4.20 -3.44 13.11
CA VAL A 308 4.69 -2.33 13.94
C VAL A 308 3.95 -1.04 13.67
N VAL A 309 3.97 -0.12 14.63
CA VAL A 309 3.43 1.24 14.57
C VAL A 309 4.41 2.18 15.29
N GLY A 310 4.54 3.41 14.80
CA GLY A 310 5.10 4.52 15.57
C GLY A 310 3.98 5.24 16.33
N VAL A 311 4.31 5.79 17.49
CA VAL A 311 3.44 6.61 18.36
C VAL A 311 4.30 7.67 19.06
N GLU A 312 3.70 8.74 19.58
CA GLU A 312 4.42 9.79 20.33
C GLU A 312 5.23 9.19 21.51
N PRO A 313 6.55 9.46 21.64
CA PRO A 313 7.38 8.83 22.66
C PRO A 313 6.89 9.10 24.09
N ARG A 314 6.43 10.33 24.37
CA ARG A 314 5.84 10.73 25.66
C ARG A 314 4.66 9.89 26.13
N VAL A 315 3.97 9.18 25.24
CA VAL A 315 2.84 8.30 25.57
C VAL A 315 2.99 6.90 24.93
N MET A 316 4.23 6.44 24.67
CA MET A 316 4.53 5.19 23.94
C MET A 316 3.79 3.93 24.45
N GLY A 317 3.33 3.96 25.70
CA GLY A 317 2.46 2.97 26.32
C GLY A 317 1.18 2.64 25.54
N VAL A 318 0.68 3.57 24.72
CA VAL A 318 -0.52 3.36 23.88
C VAL A 318 -0.29 2.40 22.69
N GLY A 319 0.95 2.05 22.38
CA GLY A 319 1.33 1.26 21.19
C GLY A 319 0.45 0.04 20.87
N PRO A 320 0.10 -0.85 21.83
CA PRO A 320 -0.76 -2.00 21.60
C PRO A 320 -2.16 -1.64 21.05
N ALA A 321 -2.73 -0.50 21.46
CA ALA A 321 -4.05 -0.03 21.00
C ALA A 321 -4.07 0.29 19.50
N TYR A 322 -2.91 0.59 18.90
CA TYR A 322 -2.76 0.83 17.45
C TYR A 322 -2.19 -0.41 16.72
N ALA A 323 -1.29 -1.16 17.37
CA ALA A 323 -0.66 -2.34 16.79
C ALA A 323 -1.63 -3.52 16.62
N ILE A 324 -2.50 -3.77 17.61
CA ILE A 324 -3.43 -4.91 17.59
C ILE A 324 -4.48 -4.76 16.49
N PRO A 325 -5.21 -3.62 16.33
CA PRO A 325 -6.15 -3.44 15.21
C PRO A 325 -5.47 -3.52 13.85
N LYS A 326 -4.25 -2.98 13.71
CA LYS A 326 -3.46 -3.06 12.47
C LYS A 326 -3.07 -4.50 12.12
N LEU A 327 -2.75 -5.33 13.11
CA LEU A 327 -2.45 -6.75 12.91
C LEU A 327 -3.72 -7.52 12.52
N LEU A 328 -4.80 -7.34 13.29
CA LEU A 328 -6.09 -8.02 13.11
C LEU A 328 -6.72 -7.69 11.76
N SER A 329 -6.72 -6.41 11.37
CA SER A 329 -7.13 -5.94 10.04
C SER A 329 -6.37 -6.65 8.91
N LYS A 330 -5.05 -6.78 9.02
CA LYS A 330 -4.22 -7.46 8.00
C LYS A 330 -4.49 -8.96 7.88
N VAL A 331 -4.85 -9.64 8.97
CA VAL A 331 -5.19 -11.07 8.93
C VAL A 331 -6.68 -11.35 8.71
N GLY A 332 -7.51 -10.29 8.70
CA GLY A 332 -8.96 -10.37 8.47
C GLY A 332 -9.75 -10.92 9.66
N LEU A 333 -9.27 -10.73 10.89
CA LEU A 333 -9.96 -11.13 12.13
C LEU A 333 -10.49 -9.93 12.91
N SER A 334 -11.56 -10.13 13.66
CA SER A 334 -11.99 -9.32 14.79
C SER A 334 -11.14 -9.58 16.04
N LYS A 335 -11.37 -8.80 17.10
CA LYS A 335 -10.76 -9.05 18.43
C LYS A 335 -11.49 -10.19 19.17
N GLU A 336 -12.77 -10.39 18.87
CA GLU A 336 -13.64 -11.42 19.43
C GLU A 336 -13.22 -12.83 19.00
N ALA A 337 -12.58 -12.95 17.83
CA ALA A 337 -12.01 -14.18 17.29
C ALA A 337 -10.63 -14.58 17.85
N VAL A 338 -10.06 -13.78 18.78
CA VAL A 338 -8.81 -14.09 19.48
C VAL A 338 -9.12 -14.75 20.82
N ASP A 339 -8.56 -15.92 21.09
CA ASP A 339 -8.75 -16.64 22.35
C ASP A 339 -7.92 -16.02 23.49
N ILE A 340 -6.70 -15.57 23.20
CA ILE A 340 -5.73 -15.10 24.20
C ILE A 340 -5.00 -13.83 23.73
N PHE A 341 -4.95 -12.82 24.58
CA PHE A 341 -4.09 -11.65 24.44
C PHE A 341 -3.00 -11.68 25.51
N GLU A 342 -1.74 -11.82 25.10
CA GLU A 342 -0.57 -11.58 25.97
C GLU A 342 -0.06 -10.16 25.68
N ILE A 343 -0.42 -9.19 26.51
CA ILE A 343 0.03 -7.78 26.38
C ILE A 343 0.97 -7.43 27.54
N ASN A 344 2.19 -7.00 27.21
CA ASN A 344 3.24 -6.78 28.20
C ASN A 344 2.92 -5.65 29.19
N GLU A 345 2.72 -6.01 30.45
CA GLU A 345 2.36 -5.14 31.57
C GLU A 345 3.52 -4.23 32.05
N ALA A 346 4.11 -3.43 31.16
CA ALA A 346 5.20 -2.51 31.51
C ALA A 346 4.79 -1.59 32.68
N PHE A 347 3.59 -1.03 32.61
CA PHE A 347 2.92 -0.26 33.66
C PHE A 347 1.40 -0.47 33.58
N ALA A 348 0.70 -0.49 34.73
CA ALA A 348 -0.75 -0.71 34.77
C ALA A 348 -1.54 0.42 34.10
N SER A 349 -1.05 1.66 34.14
CA SER A 349 -1.60 2.81 33.40
C SER A 349 -1.81 2.49 31.90
N MET A 350 -0.77 1.95 31.27
CA MET A 350 -0.74 1.61 29.84
C MET A 350 -1.63 0.42 29.50
N LEU A 351 -1.74 -0.54 30.43
CA LEU A 351 -2.57 -1.73 30.24
C LEU A 351 -4.05 -1.45 30.44
N VAL A 352 -4.41 -0.66 31.46
CA VAL A 352 -5.78 -0.17 31.64
C VAL A 352 -6.20 0.63 30.40
N TYR A 353 -5.35 1.54 29.90
CA TYR A 353 -5.59 2.24 28.64
C TYR A 353 -5.86 1.28 27.47
N CYS A 354 -4.93 0.36 27.18
CA CYS A 354 -5.05 -0.53 26.02
C CYS A 354 -6.25 -1.47 26.14
N THR A 355 -6.57 -1.94 27.35
CA THR A 355 -7.71 -2.82 27.61
C THR A 355 -9.04 -2.12 27.36
N GLU A 356 -9.17 -0.86 27.77
CA GLU A 356 -10.40 -0.07 27.58
C GLU A 356 -10.53 0.47 26.14
N ALA A 357 -9.43 0.97 25.55
CA ALA A 357 -9.42 1.47 24.17
C ALA A 357 -9.75 0.38 23.14
N LEU A 358 -9.28 -0.85 23.37
CA LEU A 358 -9.63 -2.02 22.56
C LEU A 358 -10.89 -2.75 23.04
N GLN A 359 -11.39 -2.44 24.25
CA GLN A 359 -12.47 -3.15 24.95
C GLN A 359 -12.24 -4.69 24.94
N LEU A 360 -11.13 -5.13 25.52
CA LEU A 360 -10.76 -6.55 25.59
C LEU A 360 -11.46 -7.26 26.75
N ASP A 361 -11.79 -8.53 26.54
CA ASP A 361 -12.26 -9.46 27.58
C ASP A 361 -11.14 -9.70 28.63
N PRO A 362 -11.31 -9.30 29.91
CA PRO A 362 -10.30 -9.47 30.95
C PRO A 362 -9.94 -10.94 31.25
N ALA A 363 -10.79 -11.90 30.87
CA ALA A 363 -10.50 -13.33 31.01
C ALA A 363 -9.52 -13.83 29.92
N ARG A 364 -9.46 -13.17 28.76
CA ARG A 364 -8.54 -13.49 27.65
C ARG A 364 -7.22 -12.74 27.74
N LEU A 365 -7.18 -11.62 28.45
CA LEU A 365 -5.99 -10.79 28.65
C LEU A 365 -5.11 -11.33 29.78
N ASN A 366 -3.87 -11.73 29.47
CA ASN A 366 -2.86 -12.23 30.40
C ASN A 366 -3.47 -13.23 31.42
N PRO A 367 -4.05 -14.36 30.97
CA PRO A 367 -4.80 -15.27 31.83
C PRO A 367 -3.95 -15.91 32.95
N ARG A 368 -2.63 -16.01 32.75
CA ARG A 368 -1.65 -16.48 33.74
C ARG A 368 -1.01 -15.33 34.55
N GLY A 369 -1.58 -14.13 34.51
CA GLY A 369 -0.92 -12.90 34.97
C GLY A 369 0.19 -12.46 34.02
N GLY A 370 0.86 -11.36 34.34
CA GLY A 370 1.86 -10.78 33.43
C GLY A 370 3.07 -10.14 34.12
N ALA A 371 3.66 -9.16 33.44
CA ALA A 371 4.94 -8.57 33.82
C ALA A 371 4.94 -7.75 35.11
N ILE A 372 3.78 -7.33 35.63
CA ILE A 372 3.66 -6.79 37.00
C ILE A 372 3.88 -7.91 38.03
N ALA A 373 3.37 -9.11 37.76
CA ALA A 373 3.40 -10.23 38.69
C ALA A 373 4.73 -10.99 38.72
N PHE A 374 5.30 -11.32 37.55
CA PHE A 374 6.56 -12.10 37.43
C PHE A 374 7.73 -11.36 36.76
N GLY A 375 7.51 -10.18 36.16
CA GLY A 375 8.56 -9.27 35.71
C GLY A 375 8.73 -9.09 34.20
N HIS A 376 9.54 -8.08 33.84
CA HIS A 376 9.83 -7.66 32.46
C HIS A 376 11.35 -7.70 32.18
N PRO A 377 11.93 -8.89 31.92
CA PRO A 377 13.28 -8.98 31.34
C PRO A 377 13.21 -8.48 29.89
N LEU A 378 13.73 -7.28 29.62
CA LEU A 378 13.41 -6.49 28.42
C LEU A 378 13.45 -7.29 27.11
N GLY A 379 14.64 -7.71 26.65
CA GLY A 379 14.79 -8.47 25.40
C GLY A 379 14.14 -9.85 25.40
N CYS A 380 13.99 -10.48 26.57
CA CYS A 380 13.32 -11.77 26.74
C CYS A 380 11.80 -11.72 26.56
N THR A 381 11.17 -10.62 26.97
CA THR A 381 9.72 -10.62 27.24
C THR A 381 8.86 -10.93 26.01
N GLY A 382 9.25 -10.45 24.83
CA GLY A 382 8.53 -10.76 23.60
C GLY A 382 8.50 -12.26 23.25
N ALA A 383 9.64 -12.94 23.37
CA ALA A 383 9.71 -14.39 23.19
C ALA A 383 8.97 -15.13 24.32
N ARG A 384 9.11 -14.66 25.57
CA ARG A 384 8.41 -15.19 26.76
C ARG A 384 6.89 -15.19 26.58
N GLN A 385 6.31 -14.10 26.05
CA GLN A 385 4.87 -14.00 25.76
C GLN A 385 4.40 -15.10 24.80
N ILE A 386 5.20 -15.44 23.77
CA ILE A 386 4.87 -16.53 22.84
C ILE A 386 4.90 -17.89 23.55
N VAL A 387 5.88 -18.15 24.44
CA VAL A 387 5.93 -19.38 25.24
C VAL A 387 4.66 -19.52 26.10
N THR A 388 4.31 -18.48 26.86
CA THR A 388 3.13 -18.46 27.75
C THR A 388 1.83 -18.63 26.95
N ALA A 389 1.69 -17.91 25.82
CA ALA A 389 0.52 -17.99 24.96
C ALA A 389 0.33 -19.38 24.34
N LEU A 390 1.39 -20.01 23.83
CA LEU A 390 1.30 -21.35 23.23
C LEU A 390 0.96 -22.44 24.26
N SER A 391 1.54 -22.38 25.47
CA SER A 391 1.16 -23.28 26.56
C SER A 391 -0.31 -23.09 26.96
N GLU A 392 -0.81 -21.85 26.99
CA GLU A 392 -2.19 -21.58 27.37
C GLU A 392 -3.22 -21.92 26.27
N LEU A 393 -2.92 -21.69 24.98
CA LEU A 393 -3.73 -22.21 23.87
C LEU A 393 -3.82 -23.75 23.95
N LYS A 394 -2.70 -24.43 24.21
CA LYS A 394 -2.64 -25.88 24.39
C LYS A 394 -3.45 -26.35 25.60
N ARG A 395 -3.42 -25.63 26.72
CA ARG A 395 -4.18 -25.94 27.95
C ARG A 395 -5.70 -25.72 27.78
N THR A 396 -6.10 -24.66 27.09
CA THR A 396 -7.50 -24.27 26.91
C THR A 396 -8.17 -24.92 25.70
N GLY A 397 -7.38 -25.43 24.74
CA GLY A 397 -7.88 -25.84 23.43
C GLY A 397 -8.15 -24.66 22.48
N GLY A 398 -7.67 -23.45 22.79
CA GLY A 398 -7.75 -22.29 21.91
C GLY A 398 -7.04 -22.46 20.56
N LYS A 399 -7.16 -21.45 19.69
CA LYS A 399 -6.68 -21.46 18.30
C LYS A 399 -5.84 -20.24 17.91
N ILE A 400 -6.19 -19.05 18.41
CA ILE A 400 -5.54 -17.77 18.07
C ILE A 400 -5.09 -17.06 19.34
N ALA A 401 -3.80 -16.71 19.40
CA ALA A 401 -3.26 -15.80 20.39
C ALA A 401 -2.61 -14.59 19.72
N VAL A 402 -2.70 -13.43 20.36
CA VAL A 402 -2.02 -12.19 19.95
C VAL A 402 -1.07 -11.75 21.06
N THR A 403 0.22 -11.68 20.74
CA THR A 403 1.25 -11.11 21.61
C THR A 403 1.52 -9.66 21.24
N SER A 404 1.50 -8.74 22.19
CA SER A 404 1.75 -7.31 21.94
C SER A 404 2.46 -6.61 23.12
N MET A 405 3.04 -5.44 22.86
CA MET A 405 3.70 -4.62 23.88
C MET A 405 3.89 -3.18 23.40
N CYS A 406 3.95 -2.26 24.34
CA CYS A 406 4.51 -0.92 24.10
C CYS A 406 6.02 -1.01 23.88
N VAL A 407 6.59 -0.03 23.18
CA VAL A 407 8.03 0.06 22.87
C VAL A 407 8.47 1.48 23.12
N GLY A 408 9.24 1.71 24.18
CA GLY A 408 9.83 3.00 24.49
C GLY A 408 11.32 3.05 24.15
N THR A 409 11.82 4.26 23.94
CA THR A 409 13.21 4.57 23.52
C THR A 409 14.19 4.72 24.68
N THR A 410 13.73 4.54 25.91
CA THR A 410 14.52 4.52 27.16
C THR A 410 14.05 3.37 28.04
N CYS A 411 14.65 3.21 29.23
CA CYS A 411 14.19 2.26 30.25
C CYS A 411 14.09 2.92 31.65
N VAL A 412 14.18 2.14 32.73
CA VAL A 412 13.89 2.56 34.11
C VAL A 412 15.14 2.46 34.97
N VAL A 413 15.58 3.60 35.53
CA VAL A 413 16.65 3.67 36.54
C VAL A 413 16.06 4.05 37.91
N PRO A 414 15.87 3.11 38.85
CA PRO A 414 15.39 3.39 40.20
C PRO A 414 16.52 3.23 41.24
N GLU A 415 17.42 4.20 41.34
CA GLU A 415 18.42 4.20 42.42
C GLU A 415 17.94 5.00 43.65
N ARG A 416 17.72 4.29 44.77
CA ARG A 416 17.61 4.90 46.10
C ARG A 416 19.01 5.15 46.68
N SER A 417 19.69 6.20 46.24
CA SER A 417 20.91 6.70 46.91
C SER A 417 20.57 7.90 47.81
N ASN A 418 20.61 7.67 49.13
CA ASN A 418 20.25 8.66 50.14
C ASN A 418 21.41 9.65 50.39
N ARG A 419 21.71 10.54 49.42
CA ARG A 419 22.80 11.53 49.51
C ARG A 419 22.35 12.96 49.22
N ARG A 420 22.10 13.68 50.32
CA ARG A 420 22.20 15.13 50.51
C ARG A 420 23.05 15.83 49.44
N TRP A 421 22.42 16.52 48.49
CA TRP A 421 23.12 17.48 47.63
C TRP A 421 23.66 18.64 48.48
N SER A 422 24.96 18.87 48.37
CA SER A 422 25.63 20.07 48.88
C SER A 422 25.33 21.29 47.99
N ARG A 423 25.57 22.48 48.54
CA ARG A 423 25.50 23.75 47.80
C ARG A 423 26.69 23.91 46.85
N GLU A 424 26.65 25.04 46.13
CA GLU A 424 27.69 25.64 45.26
C GLU A 424 27.74 25.08 43.81
N SER A 425 27.76 25.91 42.75
CA SER A 425 27.68 27.39 42.73
C SER A 425 27.19 27.99 41.40
N ASN A 426 26.27 28.96 41.52
CA ASN A 426 26.07 30.19 40.73
C ASN A 426 26.46 30.25 39.23
N TYR A 427 25.50 30.67 38.38
CA TYR A 427 25.53 32.06 37.85
C TYR A 427 24.14 32.58 37.42
N SER A 428 24.04 33.92 37.31
CA SER A 428 22.93 34.81 36.86
C SER A 428 21.77 34.19 36.04
N SER A 429 20.45 34.42 36.26
CA SER A 429 19.64 35.54 36.81
C SER A 429 19.17 36.65 35.84
N SER A 430 18.13 36.40 35.02
CA SER A 430 17.34 37.47 34.34
C SER A 430 16.02 37.00 33.65
N THR A 431 14.99 36.56 34.39
CA THR A 431 13.63 36.37 33.81
C THR A 431 12.44 36.36 34.80
N ALA A 432 12.66 36.77 36.06
CA ALA A 432 11.68 36.63 37.14
C ALA A 432 10.92 37.93 37.50
N ALA A 433 10.60 38.78 36.52
CA ALA A 433 10.03 40.11 36.77
C ALA A 433 9.15 40.65 35.60
N LEU A 434 7.99 40.02 35.33
CA LEU A 434 6.96 40.62 34.44
C LEU A 434 5.52 40.06 34.57
N LEU A 435 5.20 39.17 35.52
CA LEU A 435 3.85 38.58 35.66
C LEU A 435 3.22 38.67 37.07
N GLU A 436 3.76 39.52 37.95
CA GLU A 436 3.24 39.75 39.32
C GLU A 436 2.35 41.01 39.43
N GLN A 437 1.83 41.54 38.29
CA GLN A 437 1.20 42.86 38.28
C GLN A 437 -0.02 43.01 37.35
N HIS A 438 -1.04 42.14 37.45
CA HIS A 438 -2.41 42.48 37.00
C HIS A 438 -3.56 41.61 37.58
N ARG A 439 -3.49 41.20 38.86
CA ARG A 439 -4.60 40.48 39.55
C ARG A 439 -4.99 41.06 40.91
N SER A 440 -5.61 42.24 40.90
CA SER A 440 -6.40 42.76 42.01
C SER A 440 -7.59 43.59 41.47
N ASN A 441 -8.64 43.74 42.29
CA ASN A 441 -9.96 44.31 41.96
C ASN A 441 -10.84 43.35 41.09
N LEU A 442 -12.08 42.94 41.46
CA LEU A 442 -12.98 43.37 42.54
C LEU A 442 -13.65 42.20 43.34
N ARG A 443 -13.55 42.30 44.67
CA ARG A 443 -14.55 42.02 45.74
C ARG A 443 -15.56 40.84 45.64
N LYS A 444 -15.37 39.87 46.56
CA LYS A 444 -16.45 39.10 47.27
C LYS A 444 -17.32 40.04 48.14
N PRO A 445 -18.60 39.71 48.44
CA PRO A 445 -19.04 38.80 49.55
C PRO A 445 -20.04 37.72 49.03
N ARG A 446 -20.85 36.92 49.76
CA ARG A 446 -20.93 36.15 51.06
C ARG A 446 -22.21 35.26 50.92
N SER A 447 -22.51 34.17 51.65
CA SER A 447 -21.79 33.20 52.51
C SER A 447 -22.77 32.07 52.97
N ARG A 448 -22.29 31.05 53.72
CA ARG A 448 -23.03 30.01 54.51
C ARG A 448 -23.56 28.74 53.79
N ARG A 449 -22.97 27.61 54.18
CA ARG A 449 -23.59 26.29 54.50
C ARG A 449 -24.24 26.36 55.93
N PRO A 450 -24.97 25.37 56.50
CA PRO A 450 -24.91 23.91 56.24
C PRO A 450 -26.25 23.11 56.33
N ASP A 451 -26.14 21.77 56.42
CA ASP A 451 -27.13 20.76 56.85
C ASP A 451 -28.39 20.52 55.98
N GLY A 452 -29.03 19.33 55.98
CA GLY A 452 -28.62 18.04 56.55
C GLY A 452 -29.64 16.87 56.33
N ALA A 453 -29.09 15.67 56.08
CA ALA A 453 -29.52 14.30 56.47
C ALA A 453 -30.95 13.71 56.26
N THR A 454 -30.95 12.37 56.13
CA THR A 454 -32.02 11.35 56.37
C THR A 454 -32.97 10.91 55.24
N ASN A 455 -33.36 9.63 55.32
CA ASN A 455 -34.18 8.85 54.37
C ASN A 455 -35.66 8.79 54.81
N PHE A 456 -36.56 8.33 53.94
CA PHE A 456 -37.56 7.30 54.30
C PHE A 456 -38.00 6.51 53.04
N ASP A 457 -38.74 5.41 53.21
CA ASP A 457 -38.73 4.25 52.29
C ASP A 457 -40.12 3.57 52.11
N MET A 458 -40.32 2.92 50.95
CA MET A 458 -41.36 1.90 50.63
C MET A 458 -42.86 2.35 50.69
N PRO A 459 -43.87 1.52 50.26
CA PRO A 459 -43.86 0.12 49.78
C PRO A 459 -44.48 -0.10 48.37
N ARG A 460 -44.96 -1.33 48.06
CA ARG A 460 -45.09 -1.95 46.72
C ARG A 460 -46.54 -2.32 46.27
N SER A 461 -46.73 -2.41 44.94
CA SER A 461 -47.56 -3.43 44.21
C SER A 461 -49.11 -3.40 44.38
N PRO A 462 -49.94 -4.16 43.60
CA PRO A 462 -49.66 -5.16 42.54
C PRO A 462 -50.44 -4.98 41.19
N ARG A 463 -50.34 -5.99 40.28
CA ARG A 463 -51.19 -6.19 39.06
C ARG A 463 -52.39 -7.13 39.35
N PRO A 464 -53.41 -7.28 38.47
CA PRO A 464 -53.40 -8.17 37.26
C PRO A 464 -54.14 -7.55 36.02
N ASP A 465 -53.79 -7.74 34.73
CA ASP A 465 -53.81 -8.88 33.76
C ASP A 465 -55.02 -8.96 32.79
N ILE A 466 -54.69 -9.05 31.49
CA ILE A 466 -55.30 -9.82 30.38
C ILE A 466 -56.82 -9.69 30.06
N HIS A 467 -57.16 -9.22 28.84
CA HIS A 467 -57.82 -10.04 27.79
C HIS A 467 -57.81 -9.38 26.39
N GLN A 468 -58.23 -10.13 25.37
CA GLN A 468 -58.15 -9.83 23.92
C GLN A 468 -59.53 -9.47 23.33
N HIS A 469 -59.59 -8.74 22.20
CA HIS A 469 -60.20 -9.16 20.91
C HIS A 469 -60.36 -7.99 19.90
N THR A 470 -60.30 -8.32 18.58
CA THR A 470 -60.95 -7.71 17.38
C THR A 470 -61.18 -6.18 17.26
N GLY A 471 -61.10 -5.52 16.08
CA GLY A 471 -60.82 -5.98 14.71
C GLY A 471 -61.57 -5.16 13.62
N ALA A 472 -61.08 -5.20 12.37
CA ALA A 472 -61.72 -4.81 11.10
C ALA A 472 -61.91 -3.32 10.66
N SER A 473 -61.82 -3.15 9.33
CA SER A 473 -62.50 -2.18 8.44
C SER A 473 -62.05 -0.70 8.30
N GLU A 474 -61.31 -0.45 7.23
CA GLU A 474 -61.51 0.57 6.17
C GLU A 474 -62.48 1.77 6.37
N LYS A 475 -62.05 2.96 5.90
CA LYS A 475 -62.54 3.54 4.62
C LYS A 475 -61.76 4.78 4.11
N HIS A 476 -61.69 4.93 2.79
CA HIS A 476 -61.24 6.15 2.11
C HIS A 476 -62.33 7.24 2.05
N ILE A 477 -61.91 8.51 2.06
CA ILE A 477 -62.68 9.64 1.50
C ILE A 477 -61.73 10.49 0.64
N VAL A 478 -62.22 10.97 -0.51
CA VAL A 478 -61.52 11.89 -1.43
C VAL A 478 -62.40 13.12 -1.62
N LEU A 479 -61.82 14.32 -1.52
CA LEU A 479 -62.45 15.59 -1.98
C LEU A 479 -61.40 16.52 -2.61
N THR A 480 -61.88 17.54 -3.33
CA THR A 480 -61.19 18.13 -4.49
C THR A 480 -60.83 19.63 -4.37
N ARG A 481 -60.02 20.12 -5.33
CA ARG A 481 -59.51 21.50 -5.48
C ARG A 481 -60.59 22.58 -5.70
N PRO A 482 -60.24 23.85 -5.40
CA PRO A 482 -60.37 24.96 -6.38
C PRO A 482 -59.01 25.56 -6.84
N PRO A 483 -58.98 26.52 -7.81
CA PRO A 483 -57.76 26.92 -8.55
C PRO A 483 -57.19 28.35 -8.26
N SER A 484 -56.12 28.69 -8.98
CA SER A 484 -55.30 29.93 -8.89
C SER A 484 -55.92 31.21 -9.50
N PRO A 485 -55.24 32.35 -9.31
CA PRO A 485 -54.80 33.17 -10.46
C PRO A 485 -53.26 33.40 -10.47
N ALA A 486 -52.74 34.14 -11.46
CA ALA A 486 -51.31 34.38 -11.67
C ALA A 486 -50.97 35.86 -11.91
N THR A 487 -49.72 36.25 -11.61
CA THR A 487 -49.06 37.52 -11.99
C THR A 487 -47.55 37.30 -12.18
N GLU A 488 -46.89 38.24 -12.87
CA GLU A 488 -45.55 38.08 -13.45
C GLU A 488 -44.41 38.75 -12.66
N ASN A 489 -43.18 38.55 -13.17
CA ASN A 489 -41.90 39.20 -12.89
C ASN A 489 -40.91 38.47 -11.97
N ALA A 490 -39.64 38.49 -12.38
CA ALA A 490 -38.46 37.99 -11.68
C ALA A 490 -37.61 39.18 -11.16
N PRO A 491 -36.58 38.98 -10.31
CA PRO A 491 -35.36 38.22 -10.67
C PRO A 491 -35.15 36.95 -9.84
N ARG A 492 -34.05 36.24 -10.11
CA ARG A 492 -33.51 35.18 -9.24
C ARG A 492 -32.53 35.79 -8.24
N ASP A 493 -32.53 35.26 -7.02
CA ASP A 493 -31.53 35.53 -5.98
C ASP A 493 -31.12 34.19 -5.33
N ASP A 494 -29.91 34.10 -4.79
CA ASP A 494 -29.23 32.83 -4.54
C ASP A 494 -29.60 32.20 -3.18
N GLY A 495 -30.38 31.12 -3.22
CA GLY A 495 -30.56 30.22 -2.09
C GLY A 495 -29.32 29.31 -1.90
N PRO A 496 -28.84 29.09 -0.66
CA PRO A 496 -27.72 28.19 -0.42
C PRO A 496 -28.07 26.75 -0.83
N PRO A 497 -27.08 25.94 -1.23
CA PRO A 497 -27.32 24.56 -1.65
C PRO A 497 -27.99 23.74 -0.53
N PRO A 498 -28.85 22.76 -0.87
CA PRO A 498 -29.46 21.90 0.13
C PRO A 498 -28.37 21.15 0.90
N ARG A 499 -28.49 21.11 2.22
CA ARG A 499 -27.58 20.33 3.07
C ARG A 499 -27.60 18.87 2.64
N ASP A 500 -26.42 18.31 2.41
CA ASP A 500 -26.26 16.88 2.21
C ASP A 500 -26.90 16.11 3.36
N ARG A 501 -27.56 15.00 3.03
CA ARG A 501 -28.03 14.03 4.03
C ARG A 501 -26.88 13.08 4.32
N ASP A 502 -26.67 12.74 5.59
CA ASP A 502 -25.64 11.79 6.01
C ASP A 502 -25.76 10.48 5.22
N GLU A 503 -24.73 10.14 4.44
CA GLU A 503 -24.69 8.87 3.70
C GLU A 503 -24.51 7.70 4.67
N PRO A 504 -25.38 6.67 4.64
CA PRO A 504 -25.21 5.48 5.47
C PRO A 504 -24.08 4.59 4.95
N SER A 505 -23.43 3.85 5.86
CA SER A 505 -22.30 2.95 5.57
C SER A 505 -22.55 2.01 4.36
N PRO A 506 -21.54 1.77 3.48
CA PRO A 506 -21.72 1.17 2.14
C PRO A 506 -22.40 -0.20 2.05
N TRP A 507 -22.60 -0.89 3.17
CA TRP A 507 -23.21 -2.22 3.23
C TRP A 507 -24.73 -2.20 3.48
N HIS A 508 -25.34 -1.04 3.73
CA HIS A 508 -26.75 -0.92 4.10
C HIS A 508 -27.75 -0.75 2.93
N GLU A 509 -27.31 -0.42 1.71
CA GLU A 509 -28.22 -0.18 0.56
C GLU A 509 -29.04 -1.43 0.13
N PHE A 510 -28.62 -2.63 0.51
CA PHE A 510 -29.27 -3.90 0.12
C PHE A 510 -30.70 -4.13 0.66
N ARG A 511 -31.31 -3.17 1.38
CA ARG A 511 -32.64 -3.34 2.02
C ARG A 511 -33.83 -2.62 1.35
N HIS A 512 -33.65 -1.82 0.30
CA HIS A 512 -34.78 -1.11 -0.33
C HIS A 512 -34.83 -1.22 -1.86
N SER A 513 -35.46 -2.28 -2.38
CA SER A 513 -36.06 -2.31 -3.73
C SER A 513 -37.05 -3.47 -3.92
N GLU A 514 -38.20 -3.44 -3.24
CA GLU A 514 -39.33 -4.36 -3.46
C GLU A 514 -40.10 -4.06 -4.77
N ARG A 515 -39.37 -3.83 -5.88
CA ARG A 515 -39.90 -3.53 -7.22
C ARG A 515 -39.02 -4.12 -8.33
N ALA A 516 -38.76 -5.44 -8.29
CA ALA A 516 -37.89 -6.09 -9.27
C ALA A 516 -38.28 -7.54 -9.66
N PHE A 517 -39.57 -7.86 -9.73
CA PHE A 517 -40.04 -9.09 -10.39
C PHE A 517 -40.26 -8.83 -11.89
N THR A 518 -39.22 -9.08 -12.72
CA THR A 518 -39.26 -9.48 -14.17
C THR A 518 -37.97 -9.17 -14.94
N THR A 519 -37.16 -8.21 -14.51
CA THR A 519 -36.10 -7.58 -15.36
C THR A 519 -34.84 -8.41 -15.59
N THR A 520 -34.62 -9.49 -14.83
CA THR A 520 -33.48 -10.41 -14.99
C THR A 520 -33.93 -11.87 -14.94
N VAL A 521 -33.36 -12.68 -15.82
CA VAL A 521 -33.67 -14.10 -16.00
C VAL A 521 -32.53 -14.98 -15.48
N PRO A 522 -32.79 -16.22 -15.01
CA PRO A 522 -31.73 -17.18 -14.69
C PRO A 522 -30.97 -17.60 -15.97
N ILE A 523 -29.71 -18.02 -15.82
CA ILE A 523 -28.89 -18.52 -16.93
C ILE A 523 -29.58 -19.60 -17.78
N SER A 524 -30.45 -20.43 -17.19
CA SER A 524 -31.21 -21.47 -17.92
C SER A 524 -32.13 -20.94 -19.02
N ALA A 525 -32.44 -19.64 -19.04
CA ALA A 525 -33.17 -18.99 -20.14
C ALA A 525 -32.30 -18.76 -21.40
N TYR A 526 -30.98 -18.95 -21.32
CA TYR A 526 -30.02 -18.70 -22.39
C TYR A 526 -29.17 -19.95 -22.68
N PRO A 527 -29.60 -20.83 -23.61
CA PRO A 527 -28.92 -22.10 -23.90
C PRO A 527 -27.46 -21.97 -24.35
N PHE A 528 -27.08 -20.81 -24.90
CA PHE A 528 -25.73 -20.51 -25.35
C PHE A 528 -24.71 -20.31 -24.23
N LEU A 529 -25.14 -20.18 -22.96
CA LEU A 529 -24.28 -19.92 -21.81
C LEU A 529 -23.87 -21.18 -21.04
N THR A 530 -22.72 -21.11 -20.38
CA THR A 530 -22.20 -22.14 -19.47
C THR A 530 -21.50 -21.56 -18.23
N VAL A 531 -21.39 -22.40 -17.19
CA VAL A 531 -20.61 -22.16 -15.96
C VAL A 531 -19.80 -23.42 -15.65
N SER A 532 -18.61 -23.51 -16.25
CA SER A 532 -17.81 -24.74 -16.39
C SER A 532 -17.59 -25.53 -15.08
N ASN A 533 -17.39 -24.84 -13.96
CA ASN A 533 -17.08 -25.45 -12.66
C ASN A 533 -18.24 -25.39 -11.64
N LEU A 534 -19.46 -24.98 -12.01
CA LEU A 534 -20.56 -24.80 -11.03
C LEU A 534 -20.84 -26.07 -10.21
N HIS A 535 -20.71 -27.24 -10.83
CA HIS A 535 -20.83 -28.57 -10.21
C HIS A 535 -19.76 -28.91 -9.16
N ARG A 536 -18.74 -28.05 -8.98
CA ARG A 536 -17.63 -28.22 -8.01
C ARG A 536 -17.77 -27.33 -6.78
N LEU A 537 -18.78 -26.46 -6.78
CA LEU A 537 -19.11 -25.60 -5.66
C LEU A 537 -20.08 -26.32 -4.70
N PRO A 538 -19.89 -26.19 -3.38
CA PRO A 538 -20.93 -26.47 -2.39
C PRO A 538 -22.30 -25.90 -2.81
N PRO A 539 -23.43 -26.59 -2.53
CA PRO A 539 -24.77 -26.07 -2.81
C PRO A 539 -25.03 -24.70 -2.18
N GLU A 540 -24.41 -24.45 -1.03
CA GLU A 540 -24.51 -23.18 -0.31
C GLU A 540 -23.77 -22.04 -1.04
N ASP A 541 -22.60 -22.30 -1.66
CA ASP A 541 -21.89 -21.35 -2.54
C ASP A 541 -22.73 -21.03 -3.80
N ILE A 542 -23.44 -22.03 -4.35
CA ILE A 542 -24.35 -21.82 -5.48
C ILE A 542 -25.53 -20.94 -5.05
N ASN A 543 -26.10 -21.18 -3.86
CA ASN A 543 -27.16 -20.34 -3.29
C ASN A 543 -26.67 -18.90 -3.01
N PHE A 544 -25.43 -18.72 -2.55
CA PHE A 544 -24.78 -17.41 -2.39
C PHE A 544 -24.72 -16.66 -3.73
N LEU A 545 -24.27 -17.32 -4.80
CA LEU A 545 -24.14 -16.74 -6.14
C LEU A 545 -25.51 -16.40 -6.75
N GLU A 546 -26.54 -17.22 -6.53
CA GLU A 546 -27.91 -16.94 -6.96
C GLU A 546 -28.54 -15.77 -6.16
N LEU A 547 -28.35 -15.72 -4.83
CA LEU A 547 -28.81 -14.63 -3.96
C LEU A 547 -28.18 -13.28 -4.35
N LYS A 548 -26.89 -13.27 -4.72
CA LYS A 548 -26.18 -12.10 -5.27
C LYS A 548 -26.48 -11.82 -6.75
N LYS A 549 -27.36 -12.62 -7.37
CA LYS A 549 -27.79 -12.54 -8.77
C LYS A 549 -26.64 -12.70 -9.78
N CYS A 550 -25.57 -13.40 -9.41
CA CYS A 550 -24.42 -13.69 -10.28
C CYS A 550 -24.77 -14.68 -11.40
N LEU A 551 -25.68 -15.62 -11.12
CA LEU A 551 -26.20 -16.61 -12.09
C LEU A 551 -27.40 -16.08 -12.90
N ARG A 552 -27.67 -14.77 -12.83
CA ARG A 552 -28.75 -14.07 -13.55
C ARG A 552 -28.22 -13.04 -14.53
N VAL A 553 -28.92 -12.93 -15.65
CA VAL A 553 -28.58 -12.09 -16.80
C VAL A 553 -29.80 -11.20 -17.12
N PRO A 554 -29.65 -9.98 -17.67
CA PRO A 554 -30.78 -9.18 -18.15
C PRO A 554 -31.70 -9.96 -19.11
N SER A 555 -32.99 -9.62 -19.14
CA SER A 555 -33.91 -10.13 -20.17
C SER A 555 -33.50 -9.63 -21.57
N ARG A 556 -33.92 -10.34 -22.62
CA ARG A 556 -33.31 -10.20 -23.96
C ARG A 556 -33.31 -8.76 -24.49
N VAL A 557 -34.40 -8.02 -24.30
CA VAL A 557 -34.53 -6.60 -24.70
C VAL A 557 -33.41 -5.72 -24.15
N TYR A 558 -33.06 -5.90 -22.87
CA TYR A 558 -31.99 -5.13 -22.22
C TYR A 558 -30.60 -5.72 -22.49
N LEU A 559 -30.51 -7.05 -22.64
CA LEU A 559 -29.27 -7.73 -22.98
C LEU A 559 -28.78 -7.34 -24.39
N ASP A 560 -29.70 -7.22 -25.35
CA ASP A 560 -29.43 -6.78 -26.72
C ASP A 560 -28.83 -5.36 -26.74
N GLU A 561 -29.38 -4.39 -25.98
CA GLU A 561 -28.81 -3.03 -25.87
C GLU A 561 -27.39 -3.08 -25.28
N ILE A 562 -27.18 -3.76 -24.15
CA ILE A 562 -25.87 -3.78 -23.48
C ILE A 562 -24.80 -4.48 -24.35
N LEU A 563 -25.17 -5.54 -25.08
CA LEU A 563 -24.27 -6.22 -26.01
C LEU A 563 -23.95 -5.38 -27.24
N GLN A 564 -24.93 -4.66 -27.80
CA GLN A 564 -24.67 -3.68 -28.87
C GLN A 564 -23.71 -2.57 -28.38
N GLN A 565 -23.87 -2.07 -27.14
CA GLN A 565 -22.90 -1.13 -26.57
C GLN A 565 -21.51 -1.75 -26.34
N TYR A 566 -21.42 -3.04 -25.99
CA TYR A 566 -20.13 -3.74 -25.90
C TYR A 566 -19.43 -3.79 -27.26
N PHE A 567 -20.10 -4.26 -28.31
CA PHE A 567 -19.49 -4.40 -29.64
C PHE A 567 -19.25 -3.05 -30.34
N ARG A 568 -20.01 -2.00 -30.01
CA ARG A 568 -19.81 -0.64 -30.53
C ARG A 568 -18.77 0.19 -29.76
N TYR A 569 -18.64 0.02 -28.45
CA TYR A 569 -17.80 0.92 -27.64
C TYR A 569 -16.68 0.24 -26.84
N VAL A 570 -16.69 -1.08 -26.65
CA VAL A 570 -15.59 -1.82 -25.99
C VAL A 570 -14.77 -2.63 -26.99
N HIS A 571 -15.44 -3.45 -27.81
CA HIS A 571 -14.78 -4.38 -28.74
C HIS A 571 -13.77 -3.73 -29.71
N PRO A 572 -14.03 -2.55 -30.32
CA PRO A 572 -13.14 -2.02 -31.36
C PRO A 572 -11.74 -1.64 -30.86
N PHE A 573 -11.59 -1.33 -29.56
CA PHE A 573 -10.28 -1.12 -28.93
C PHE A 573 -9.80 -2.33 -28.10
N PHE A 574 -10.67 -3.34 -27.92
CA PHE A 574 -10.46 -4.47 -27.01
C PHE A 574 -11.18 -5.76 -27.51
N PRO A 575 -10.78 -6.31 -28.68
CA PRO A 575 -11.44 -7.42 -29.36
C PRO A 575 -11.08 -8.78 -28.71
N LEU A 576 -11.45 -8.94 -27.44
CA LEU A 576 -11.21 -10.15 -26.66
C LEU A 576 -12.06 -11.35 -27.09
N VAL A 577 -13.14 -11.12 -27.83
CA VAL A 577 -14.16 -12.10 -28.23
C VAL A 577 -14.40 -11.92 -29.72
N ASN A 578 -14.47 -13.03 -30.48
CA ASN A 578 -14.87 -13.00 -31.88
C ASN A 578 -16.35 -12.57 -31.98
N GLU A 579 -16.63 -11.43 -32.60
CA GLU A 579 -17.99 -10.88 -32.72
C GLU A 579 -18.93 -11.83 -33.48
N ALA A 580 -18.49 -12.38 -34.61
CA ALA A 580 -19.32 -13.22 -35.48
C ALA A 580 -19.74 -14.51 -34.75
N THR A 581 -18.76 -15.26 -34.23
CA THR A 581 -19.00 -16.49 -33.44
C THR A 581 -19.86 -16.21 -32.21
N PHE A 582 -19.69 -15.05 -31.55
CA PHE A 582 -20.54 -14.67 -30.43
C PHE A 582 -22.00 -14.46 -30.85
N TRP A 583 -22.27 -13.75 -31.94
CA TRP A 583 -23.64 -13.52 -32.40
C TRP A 583 -24.31 -14.81 -32.89
N ASP A 584 -23.58 -15.72 -33.54
CA ASP A 584 -24.14 -17.00 -33.98
C ASP A 584 -24.50 -17.91 -32.79
N MET A 585 -23.67 -17.93 -31.73
CA MET A 585 -24.03 -18.55 -30.46
C MET A 585 -25.25 -17.87 -29.82
N TYR A 586 -25.30 -16.53 -29.81
CA TYR A 586 -26.37 -15.75 -29.17
C TYR A 586 -27.74 -15.91 -29.84
N HIS A 587 -27.76 -16.06 -31.17
CA HIS A 587 -28.98 -16.27 -31.96
C HIS A 587 -29.29 -17.74 -32.24
N GLY A 588 -28.33 -18.66 -32.06
CA GLY A 588 -28.50 -20.10 -32.24
C GLY A 588 -28.56 -20.53 -33.71
N VAL A 589 -27.73 -19.92 -34.56
CA VAL A 589 -27.90 -19.96 -36.03
C VAL A 589 -27.43 -21.27 -36.67
N ASP A 590 -26.37 -21.91 -36.16
CA ASP A 590 -25.87 -23.19 -36.68
C ASP A 590 -25.32 -24.10 -35.55
N PRO A 591 -26.09 -25.07 -35.03
CA PRO A 591 -25.61 -26.04 -34.03
C PRO A 591 -24.66 -27.10 -34.61
N GLY A 592 -24.36 -27.08 -35.91
CA GLY A 592 -23.49 -28.04 -36.58
C GLY A 592 -21.99 -27.68 -36.56
N LYS A 593 -21.62 -26.43 -36.24
CA LYS A 593 -20.23 -25.94 -36.35
C LYS A 593 -19.46 -25.77 -35.05
N SER A 594 -20.12 -25.58 -33.90
CA SER A 594 -19.44 -25.43 -32.60
C SER A 594 -20.20 -26.11 -31.45
N PRO A 595 -19.56 -27.01 -30.68
CA PRO A 595 -20.17 -27.63 -29.49
C PRO A 595 -19.93 -26.84 -28.20
N GLU A 596 -19.15 -25.75 -28.25
CA GLU A 596 -18.71 -25.01 -27.08
C GLU A 596 -19.63 -23.82 -26.77
N ARG A 597 -19.93 -23.61 -25.48
CA ARG A 597 -20.85 -22.57 -24.99
C ARG A 597 -20.09 -21.38 -24.44
N PHE A 598 -20.68 -20.19 -24.54
CA PHE A 598 -20.06 -18.95 -24.07
C PHE A 598 -20.04 -18.85 -22.54
N SER A 599 -18.97 -18.28 -21.99
CA SER A 599 -18.75 -18.19 -20.55
C SER A 599 -19.63 -17.12 -19.88
N LEU A 600 -20.38 -17.50 -18.84
CA LEU A 600 -21.09 -16.54 -17.99
C LEU A 600 -20.14 -15.53 -17.33
N LEU A 601 -18.93 -15.96 -16.95
CA LEU A 601 -17.94 -15.09 -16.31
C LEU A 601 -17.50 -13.98 -17.27
N VAL A 602 -17.18 -14.33 -18.52
CA VAL A 602 -16.82 -13.35 -19.55
C VAL A 602 -18.01 -12.46 -19.87
N LEU A 603 -19.23 -13.01 -19.99
CA LEU A 603 -20.44 -12.20 -20.21
C LEU A 603 -20.66 -11.18 -19.08
N GLN A 604 -20.62 -11.56 -17.81
CA GLN A 604 -20.82 -10.60 -16.71
C GLN A 604 -19.72 -9.52 -16.70
N ALA A 605 -18.49 -9.85 -17.11
CA ALA A 605 -17.42 -8.87 -17.27
C ALA A 605 -17.64 -7.93 -18.48
N MET A 606 -18.20 -8.42 -19.59
CA MET A 606 -18.64 -7.61 -20.73
C MET A 606 -19.77 -6.64 -20.32
N LEU A 607 -20.77 -7.12 -19.58
CA LEU A 607 -21.86 -6.28 -19.06
C LEU A 607 -21.31 -5.16 -18.16
N PHE A 608 -20.37 -5.49 -17.27
CA PHE A 608 -19.67 -4.51 -16.44
C PHE A 608 -18.98 -3.42 -17.26
N THR A 609 -18.20 -3.76 -18.29
CA THR A 609 -17.48 -2.75 -19.08
C THR A 609 -18.43 -1.92 -19.94
N ALA A 610 -19.45 -2.54 -20.55
CA ALA A 610 -20.39 -1.88 -21.45
C ALA A 610 -21.41 -0.97 -20.75
N CYS A 611 -21.76 -1.21 -19.48
CA CYS A 611 -22.85 -0.48 -18.81
C CYS A 611 -22.62 1.04 -18.65
N SER A 612 -21.40 1.56 -18.86
CA SER A 612 -21.14 3.01 -18.97
C SER A 612 -21.74 3.67 -20.22
N PHE A 613 -21.97 2.89 -21.27
CA PHE A 613 -22.36 3.38 -22.59
C PHE A 613 -23.87 3.20 -22.88
N VAL A 614 -24.55 2.46 -22.01
CA VAL A 614 -26.00 2.17 -22.04
C VAL A 614 -26.81 3.45 -21.76
N SER A 615 -28.08 3.48 -22.16
CA SER A 615 -28.98 4.59 -21.83
C SER A 615 -29.34 4.61 -20.33
N ALA A 616 -29.45 5.80 -19.73
CA ALA A 616 -29.83 5.94 -18.32
C ALA A 616 -31.20 5.30 -18.03
N ASN A 617 -32.18 5.54 -18.91
CA ASN A 617 -33.49 4.90 -18.87
C ASN A 617 -33.40 3.36 -18.81
N THR A 618 -32.55 2.70 -19.60
CA THR A 618 -32.42 1.24 -19.54
C THR A 618 -31.79 0.76 -18.23
N LEU A 619 -30.84 1.51 -17.67
CA LEU A 619 -30.28 1.19 -16.35
C LEU A 619 -31.31 1.39 -15.22
N GLU A 620 -32.12 2.45 -15.28
CA GLU A 620 -33.24 2.70 -14.36
C GLU A 620 -34.30 1.59 -14.46
N GLN A 621 -34.68 1.18 -15.68
CA GLN A 621 -35.61 0.06 -15.90
C GLN A 621 -35.05 -1.28 -15.43
N LEU A 622 -33.72 -1.48 -15.46
CA LEU A 622 -33.06 -2.64 -14.84
C LEU A 622 -32.98 -2.56 -13.31
N GLY A 623 -33.34 -1.42 -12.71
CA GLY A 623 -33.36 -1.20 -11.26
C GLY A 623 -32.08 -0.61 -10.67
N TYR A 624 -31.24 0.06 -11.48
CA TYR A 624 -30.05 0.77 -11.01
C TYR A 624 -30.31 2.27 -10.85
N SER A 625 -29.87 2.86 -9.74
CA SER A 625 -30.04 4.28 -9.43
C SER A 625 -29.10 5.22 -10.21
N SER A 626 -28.03 4.68 -10.81
CA SER A 626 -27.05 5.43 -11.59
C SER A 626 -26.14 4.50 -12.39
N VAL A 627 -25.39 5.06 -13.34
CA VAL A 627 -24.30 4.35 -14.06
C VAL A 627 -23.24 3.82 -13.07
N ARG A 628 -22.86 4.61 -12.06
CA ARG A 628 -21.92 4.18 -11.01
C ARG A 628 -22.46 2.96 -10.24
N ALA A 629 -23.72 2.98 -9.81
CA ALA A 629 -24.35 1.85 -9.14
C ALA A 629 -24.43 0.59 -10.03
N ALA A 630 -24.77 0.76 -11.31
CA ALA A 630 -24.77 -0.33 -12.29
C ALA A 630 -23.37 -0.96 -12.44
N ARG A 631 -22.33 -0.13 -12.66
CA ARG A 631 -20.92 -0.58 -12.72
C ARG A 631 -20.51 -1.35 -11.48
N ARG A 632 -20.78 -0.78 -10.29
CA ARG A 632 -20.41 -1.36 -8.98
C ARG A 632 -21.04 -2.75 -8.78
N ILE A 633 -22.32 -2.91 -9.12
CA ILE A 633 -23.05 -4.18 -8.97
C ILE A 633 -22.61 -5.21 -10.03
N MET A 634 -22.43 -4.81 -11.29
CA MET A 634 -21.98 -5.73 -12.35
C MET A 634 -20.53 -6.17 -12.14
N TYR A 635 -19.63 -5.26 -11.75
CA TYR A 635 -18.28 -5.59 -11.30
C TYR A 635 -18.30 -6.61 -10.16
N GLY A 636 -19.14 -6.39 -9.15
CA GLY A 636 -19.32 -7.32 -8.04
C GLY A 636 -19.72 -8.74 -8.50
N ARG A 637 -20.68 -8.86 -9.41
CA ARG A 637 -21.11 -10.17 -9.97
C ARG A 637 -19.99 -10.87 -10.73
N ALA A 638 -19.34 -10.16 -11.65
CA ALA A 638 -18.23 -10.70 -12.43
C ALA A 638 -17.04 -11.11 -11.54
N LYS A 639 -16.69 -10.28 -10.54
CA LYS A 639 -15.67 -10.60 -9.54
C LYS A 639 -16.04 -11.83 -8.70
N MET A 640 -17.28 -11.96 -8.23
CA MET A 640 -17.71 -13.13 -7.45
C MET A 640 -17.62 -14.43 -8.28
N LEU A 641 -17.98 -14.40 -9.57
CA LEU A 641 -17.79 -15.55 -10.46
C LEU A 641 -16.30 -15.90 -10.66
N TYR A 642 -15.42 -14.89 -10.67
CA TYR A 642 -13.96 -15.08 -10.78
C TYR A 642 -13.37 -15.67 -9.49
N ASP A 643 -13.66 -15.06 -8.34
CA ASP A 643 -13.15 -15.43 -7.01
C ASP A 643 -13.49 -16.88 -6.65
N PHE A 644 -14.66 -17.37 -7.08
CA PHE A 644 -15.15 -18.73 -6.82
C PHE A 644 -14.62 -19.77 -7.84
N GLU A 645 -13.68 -19.41 -8.74
CA GLU A 645 -13.19 -20.25 -9.86
C GLU A 645 -14.33 -20.93 -10.66
N THR A 646 -15.43 -20.22 -10.94
CA THR A 646 -16.60 -20.79 -11.65
C THR A 646 -16.32 -21.20 -13.10
N GLU A 647 -15.19 -20.74 -13.65
CA GLU A 647 -14.69 -21.05 -14.97
C GLU A 647 -13.42 -21.93 -14.91
N LYS A 648 -13.29 -22.84 -15.87
CA LYS A 648 -12.16 -23.76 -16.06
C LYS A 648 -11.18 -23.22 -17.11
N SER A 649 -11.68 -22.53 -18.13
CA SER A 649 -10.87 -22.01 -19.24
C SER A 649 -9.98 -20.85 -18.77
N GLN A 650 -8.66 -21.04 -18.83
CA GLN A 650 -7.68 -20.00 -18.50
C GLN A 650 -7.72 -18.83 -19.52
N LEU A 651 -8.16 -19.08 -20.76
CA LEU A 651 -8.46 -18.04 -21.75
C LEU A 651 -9.61 -17.13 -21.27
N HIS A 652 -10.72 -17.73 -20.82
CA HIS A 652 -11.86 -16.99 -20.27
C HIS A 652 -11.52 -16.24 -18.97
N MET A 653 -10.69 -16.83 -18.10
CA MET A 653 -10.16 -16.15 -16.92
C MET A 653 -9.28 -14.95 -17.31
N ALA A 654 -8.42 -15.07 -18.33
CA ALA A 654 -7.62 -13.94 -18.82
C ALA A 654 -8.49 -12.81 -19.40
N GLN A 655 -9.46 -13.14 -20.26
CA GLN A 655 -10.43 -12.18 -20.82
C GLN A 655 -11.20 -11.45 -19.72
N ALA A 656 -11.75 -12.19 -18.74
CA ALA A 656 -12.50 -11.61 -17.63
C ALA A 656 -11.63 -10.72 -16.74
N ALA A 657 -10.39 -11.13 -16.42
CA ALA A 657 -9.46 -10.31 -15.66
C ALA A 657 -9.08 -9.01 -16.40
N LEU A 658 -8.88 -9.05 -17.73
CA LEU A 658 -8.64 -7.86 -18.53
C LEU A 658 -9.83 -6.89 -18.49
N LEU A 659 -11.06 -7.37 -18.63
CA LEU A 659 -12.27 -6.55 -18.53
C LEU A 659 -12.43 -5.97 -17.11
N LEU A 660 -12.22 -6.78 -16.07
CA LEU A 660 -12.25 -6.34 -14.66
C LEU A 660 -11.18 -5.29 -14.33
N SER A 661 -10.08 -5.21 -15.09
CA SER A 661 -9.05 -4.17 -14.92
C SER A 661 -9.51 -2.74 -15.28
N TYR A 662 -10.73 -2.57 -15.82
CA TYR A 662 -11.42 -1.29 -15.97
C TYR A 662 -12.19 -0.85 -14.70
N TRP A 663 -12.02 -1.57 -13.58
CA TRP A 663 -12.44 -1.08 -12.27
C TRP A 663 -11.42 -0.09 -11.68
N THR A 664 -11.91 1.10 -11.36
CA THR A 664 -11.21 2.12 -10.56
C THR A 664 -12.00 2.30 -9.27
N PRO A 665 -11.39 2.20 -8.09
CA PRO A 665 -12.06 2.43 -6.82
C PRO A 665 -12.24 3.96 -6.54
N PRO A 666 -13.05 4.34 -5.55
CA PRO A 666 -13.03 5.70 -4.97
C PRO A 666 -11.60 6.11 -4.57
N PHE A 667 -11.30 7.41 -4.61
CA PHE A 667 -9.96 7.91 -4.32
C PHE A 667 -9.54 7.63 -2.86
N GLU A 668 -10.48 7.68 -1.92
CA GLU A 668 -10.23 7.30 -0.51
C GLU A 668 -9.97 5.78 -0.30
N GLU A 669 -10.32 4.93 -1.28
CA GLU A 669 -10.06 3.47 -1.25
C GLU A 669 -8.86 3.04 -2.12
N ALA A 670 -8.30 3.96 -2.92
CA ALA A 670 -7.38 3.65 -4.03
C ALA A 670 -5.96 3.23 -3.62
N ALA A 671 -5.65 3.23 -2.32
CA ALA A 671 -4.47 2.57 -1.75
C ALA A 671 -4.45 1.05 -2.06
N ILE A 672 -5.61 0.42 -2.24
CA ILE A 672 -5.71 -0.91 -2.85
C ILE A 672 -5.60 -0.73 -4.37
N LYS A 673 -4.50 -1.16 -5.02
CA LYS A 673 -4.25 -1.02 -6.47
C LYS A 673 -4.95 -2.14 -7.30
N PRO A 674 -6.23 -2.05 -7.72
CA PRO A 674 -6.99 -3.24 -8.13
C PRO A 674 -6.82 -3.52 -9.63
N ASN A 675 -6.78 -2.47 -10.45
CA ASN A 675 -6.50 -2.49 -11.87
C ASN A 675 -5.14 -3.12 -12.20
N THR A 676 -4.08 -2.80 -11.44
CA THR A 676 -2.76 -3.44 -11.54
C THR A 676 -2.82 -4.93 -11.13
N GLY A 677 -3.60 -5.28 -10.11
CA GLY A 677 -3.82 -6.68 -9.71
C GLY A 677 -4.54 -7.49 -10.79
N TRP A 678 -5.62 -6.95 -11.36
CA TRP A 678 -6.36 -7.57 -12.46
C TRP A 678 -5.53 -7.73 -13.73
N LEU A 679 -4.73 -6.72 -14.11
CA LEU A 679 -3.81 -6.83 -15.24
C LEU A 679 -2.74 -7.91 -15.01
N ARG A 680 -2.19 -8.02 -13.78
CA ARG A 680 -1.25 -9.09 -13.44
C ARG A 680 -1.90 -10.47 -13.58
N ALA A 681 -3.09 -10.66 -12.99
CA ALA A 681 -3.84 -11.91 -13.08
C ALA A 681 -4.17 -12.28 -14.55
N ALA A 682 -4.51 -11.30 -15.37
CA ALA A 682 -4.72 -11.49 -16.81
C ALA A 682 -3.44 -11.97 -17.52
N ILE A 683 -2.29 -11.33 -17.28
CA ILE A 683 -1.00 -11.71 -17.86
C ILE A 683 -0.59 -13.12 -17.42
N GLU A 684 -0.81 -13.48 -16.16
CA GLU A 684 -0.52 -14.82 -15.62
C GLU A 684 -1.40 -15.90 -16.27
N ASN A 685 -2.70 -15.67 -16.40
CA ASN A 685 -3.61 -16.58 -17.09
C ASN A 685 -3.26 -16.68 -18.59
N ALA A 686 -2.99 -15.55 -19.27
CA ALA A 686 -2.56 -15.52 -20.67
C ALA A 686 -1.22 -16.23 -20.90
N ARG A 687 -0.28 -16.16 -19.94
CA ARG A 687 0.96 -16.93 -19.98
C ARG A 687 0.73 -18.43 -19.80
N SER A 688 -0.21 -18.85 -18.95
CA SER A 688 -0.53 -20.28 -18.75
C SER A 688 -1.02 -20.96 -20.03
N VAL A 689 -1.77 -20.24 -20.89
CA VAL A 689 -2.20 -20.68 -22.22
C VAL A 689 -1.19 -20.37 -23.34
N ARG A 690 0.03 -19.92 -22.97
CA ARG A 690 1.13 -19.56 -23.88
C ARG A 690 0.80 -18.46 -24.90
N ALA A 691 -0.18 -17.59 -24.64
CA ALA A 691 -0.53 -16.48 -25.54
C ALA A 691 0.68 -15.56 -25.86
N HIS A 692 1.60 -15.39 -24.91
CA HIS A 692 2.86 -14.67 -25.09
C HIS A 692 3.85 -15.29 -26.10
N GLN A 693 3.73 -16.57 -26.45
CA GLN A 693 4.62 -17.29 -27.38
C GLN A 693 4.03 -17.38 -28.79
N TRP A 694 3.06 -16.53 -29.11
CA TRP A 694 2.27 -16.61 -30.34
C TRP A 694 3.07 -16.56 -31.65
N ASN A 695 4.15 -15.76 -31.71
CA ASN A 695 5.07 -15.72 -32.86
C ASN A 695 5.84 -17.04 -33.08
N PHE A 696 5.96 -17.88 -32.05
CA PHE A 696 6.81 -19.09 -32.05
C PHE A 696 6.00 -20.40 -32.00
N ASN A 697 4.70 -20.36 -32.28
CA ASN A 697 3.80 -21.51 -32.18
C ASN A 697 3.36 -21.97 -33.58
N PRO A 698 4.17 -22.75 -34.32
CA PRO A 698 3.72 -23.39 -35.55
C PRO A 698 2.53 -24.29 -35.21
N ALA A 699 1.49 -24.25 -36.05
CA ALA A 699 0.22 -24.89 -35.75
C ALA A 699 0.39 -26.38 -35.44
N LYS A 700 -0.12 -26.83 -34.30
CA LYS A 700 -0.20 -28.27 -34.03
C LYS A 700 -1.19 -28.88 -35.02
N PRO A 701 -0.88 -30.01 -35.67
CA PRO A 701 -1.87 -30.71 -36.48
C PRO A 701 -3.06 -31.09 -35.60
N GLY A 702 -4.20 -30.44 -35.82
CA GLY A 702 -5.43 -30.58 -35.02
C GLY A 702 -5.86 -29.37 -34.17
N SER A 703 -5.10 -28.26 -34.11
CA SER A 703 -5.59 -27.02 -33.49
C SER A 703 -6.34 -26.13 -34.49
N SER A 704 -7.56 -25.71 -34.16
CA SER A 704 -8.38 -24.80 -34.98
C SER A 704 -7.79 -23.38 -35.06
N SER A 705 -7.84 -22.78 -36.25
CA SER A 705 -7.33 -21.42 -36.52
C SER A 705 -7.85 -20.37 -35.53
N GLU A 706 -9.14 -20.41 -35.21
CA GLU A 706 -9.83 -19.42 -34.37
C GLU A 706 -9.25 -19.31 -32.94
N VAL A 707 -8.81 -20.42 -32.35
CA VAL A 707 -8.22 -20.42 -30.99
C VAL A 707 -6.85 -19.74 -31.03
N GLN A 708 -6.07 -19.94 -32.09
CA GLN A 708 -4.79 -19.25 -32.26
C GLN A 708 -4.99 -17.74 -32.46
N MET A 709 -5.96 -17.33 -33.28
CA MET A 709 -6.32 -15.92 -33.49
C MET A 709 -6.80 -15.26 -32.17
N SER A 710 -7.59 -15.98 -31.38
CA SER A 710 -8.06 -15.54 -30.05
C SER A 710 -6.92 -15.36 -29.05
N LEU A 711 -5.91 -16.24 -29.06
CA LEU A 711 -4.71 -16.11 -28.23
C LEU A 711 -3.83 -14.92 -28.65
N ARG A 712 -3.71 -14.63 -29.96
CA ARG A 712 -3.04 -13.43 -30.47
C ARG A 712 -3.73 -12.15 -30.01
N LYS A 713 -5.04 -12.04 -30.23
CA LYS A 713 -5.86 -10.90 -29.77
C LYS A 713 -5.79 -10.71 -28.25
N LEU A 714 -5.85 -11.79 -27.47
CA LEU A 714 -5.70 -11.74 -26.01
C LEU A 714 -4.37 -11.10 -25.59
N TRP A 715 -3.25 -11.54 -26.17
CA TRP A 715 -1.93 -11.01 -25.78
C TRP A 715 -1.77 -9.54 -26.20
N VAL A 716 -2.26 -9.15 -27.38
CA VAL A 716 -2.28 -7.74 -27.80
C VAL A 716 -3.18 -6.89 -26.88
N CYS A 717 -4.33 -7.42 -26.42
CA CYS A 717 -5.15 -6.73 -25.42
C CYS A 717 -4.44 -6.60 -24.05
N CYS A 718 -3.63 -7.57 -23.61
CA CYS A 718 -2.76 -7.41 -22.44
C CYS A 718 -1.77 -6.24 -22.63
N ILE A 719 -1.21 -6.07 -23.83
CA ILE A 719 -0.25 -5.00 -24.17
C ILE A 719 -0.94 -3.63 -24.21
N ILE A 720 -2.09 -3.51 -24.89
CA ILE A 720 -2.91 -2.29 -24.92
C ILE A 720 -3.34 -1.90 -23.50
N ARG A 721 -3.74 -2.88 -22.68
CA ARG A 721 -4.11 -2.59 -21.29
C ARG A 721 -2.91 -2.17 -20.45
N GLY A 722 -1.74 -2.77 -20.66
CA GLY A 722 -0.47 -2.34 -20.05
C GLY A 722 -0.10 -0.91 -20.41
N GLY A 723 -0.11 -0.57 -21.70
CA GLY A 723 0.23 0.77 -22.20
C GLY A 723 -0.74 1.82 -21.68
N THR A 724 -2.05 1.61 -21.88
CA THR A 724 -3.07 2.54 -21.35
C THR A 724 -3.03 2.67 -19.82
N LEU A 725 -2.76 1.59 -19.08
CA LEU A 725 -2.64 1.66 -17.61
C LEU A 725 -1.35 2.36 -17.18
N ALA A 726 -0.24 2.20 -17.89
CA ALA A 726 1.00 2.95 -17.63
C ALA A 726 0.77 4.46 -17.84
N ILE A 727 0.20 4.86 -18.98
CA ILE A 727 -0.12 6.27 -19.29
C ILE A 727 -1.11 6.84 -18.26
N SER A 728 -2.18 6.11 -17.91
CA SER A 728 -3.24 6.64 -17.05
C SER A 728 -2.93 6.57 -15.56
N SER A 729 -2.23 5.53 -15.10
CA SER A 729 -1.95 5.33 -13.66
C SER A 729 -0.51 5.66 -13.27
N ARG A 730 0.35 6.06 -14.21
CA ARG A 730 1.74 6.50 -13.95
C ARG A 730 2.53 5.43 -13.18
N ARG A 731 2.43 4.19 -13.68
CA ARG A 731 2.98 2.97 -13.08
C ARG A 731 3.75 2.17 -14.13
N SER A 732 4.71 1.38 -13.67
CA SER A 732 5.49 0.52 -14.56
C SER A 732 4.78 -0.80 -14.87
N CYS A 733 4.84 -1.25 -16.12
CA CYS A 733 4.18 -2.47 -16.60
C CYS A 733 5.19 -3.57 -17.01
N GLN A 734 6.34 -3.64 -16.33
CA GLN A 734 7.41 -4.63 -16.55
C GLN A 734 6.94 -6.08 -16.65
N SER A 735 5.82 -6.44 -16.00
CA SER A 735 5.26 -7.79 -16.01
C SER A 735 4.96 -8.34 -17.41
N LEU A 736 4.81 -7.50 -18.45
CA LEU A 736 4.65 -7.96 -19.84
C LEU A 736 5.96 -8.49 -20.45
N GLY A 737 7.12 -7.94 -20.08
CA GLY A 737 8.43 -8.37 -20.57
C GLY A 737 8.73 -7.99 -22.03
N LEU A 738 8.20 -6.86 -22.52
CA LEU A 738 8.55 -6.30 -23.83
C LEU A 738 9.84 -5.48 -23.74
N ASP A 739 10.61 -5.44 -24.83
CA ASP A 739 11.69 -4.50 -25.07
C ASP A 739 11.34 -3.51 -26.19
N SER A 740 12.28 -2.62 -26.55
CA SER A 740 12.11 -1.65 -27.65
C SER A 740 12.04 -2.29 -29.04
N ASN A 741 12.43 -3.57 -29.15
CA ASN A 741 12.69 -4.27 -30.41
C ASN A 741 11.60 -5.33 -30.70
N THR A 742 10.63 -5.50 -29.80
CA THR A 742 9.61 -6.55 -29.89
C THR A 742 8.65 -6.27 -31.04
N THR A 743 8.77 -7.05 -32.12
CA THR A 743 7.97 -6.92 -33.36
C THR A 743 6.55 -7.44 -33.23
N PHE A 744 5.61 -6.72 -33.86
CA PHE A 744 4.19 -7.06 -33.90
C PHE A 744 3.84 -7.75 -35.24
N SER A 745 3.07 -8.84 -35.14
CA SER A 745 2.71 -9.71 -36.28
C SER A 745 1.21 -10.03 -36.32
N LEU A 746 0.37 -9.11 -35.81
CA LEU A 746 -1.09 -9.23 -35.90
C LEU A 746 -1.54 -8.56 -37.21
N THR A 747 -2.30 -9.26 -38.05
CA THR A 747 -2.68 -8.78 -39.39
C THR A 747 -4.20 -8.70 -39.56
N PHE A 748 -4.67 -8.22 -40.72
CA PHE A 748 -6.10 -8.27 -41.05
C PHE A 748 -6.68 -9.70 -41.07
N ASP A 749 -5.87 -10.72 -41.36
CA ASP A 749 -6.30 -12.13 -41.33
C ASP A 749 -6.81 -12.57 -39.96
N ASP A 750 -6.29 -12.01 -38.87
CA ASP A 750 -6.79 -12.29 -37.52
C ASP A 750 -8.24 -11.82 -37.33
N PHE A 751 -8.74 -10.92 -38.18
CA PHE A 751 -10.08 -10.31 -38.09
C PHE A 751 -10.99 -10.63 -39.27
N LYS A 752 -10.55 -11.39 -40.27
CA LYS A 752 -11.29 -11.67 -41.52
C LYS A 752 -12.75 -12.11 -41.28
N ASP A 753 -12.98 -12.98 -40.28
CA ASP A 753 -14.28 -13.56 -39.94
C ASP A 753 -15.19 -12.55 -39.20
N GLU A 754 -14.65 -11.42 -38.73
CA GLU A 754 -15.39 -10.34 -38.06
C GLU A 754 -15.67 -9.13 -38.97
N ILE A 755 -15.02 -9.06 -40.14
CA ILE A 755 -15.14 -7.92 -41.07
C ILE A 755 -16.51 -7.86 -41.74
N HIS A 756 -17.07 -9.02 -42.11
CA HIS A 756 -18.32 -9.09 -42.88
C HIS A 756 -19.56 -9.36 -42.02
N ASP A 757 -19.40 -10.06 -40.89
CA ASP A 757 -20.50 -10.55 -40.05
C ASP A 757 -20.70 -9.74 -38.75
N SER A 758 -20.14 -8.53 -38.66
CA SER A 758 -20.42 -7.57 -37.59
C SER A 758 -21.87 -7.10 -37.63
N ARG A 759 -22.51 -6.95 -36.46
CA ARG A 759 -23.91 -6.49 -36.35
C ARG A 759 -24.06 -5.04 -35.89
N VAL A 760 -22.94 -4.37 -35.59
CA VAL A 760 -22.91 -2.97 -35.14
C VAL A 760 -22.19 -2.02 -36.12
N TYR A 761 -21.52 -2.58 -37.14
CA TYR A 761 -20.77 -1.86 -38.17
C TYR A 761 -20.93 -2.48 -39.56
N ASP A 762 -20.82 -1.65 -40.59
CA ASP A 762 -20.58 -2.11 -41.95
C ASP A 762 -19.11 -2.55 -42.14
N PRO A 763 -18.78 -3.34 -43.19
CA PRO A 763 -17.43 -3.86 -43.40
C PRO A 763 -16.34 -2.80 -43.67
N ARG A 764 -16.69 -1.61 -44.19
CA ARG A 764 -15.71 -0.52 -44.37
C ARG A 764 -15.36 0.09 -43.01
N THR A 765 -16.37 0.45 -42.22
CA THR A 765 -16.17 0.95 -40.86
C THR A 765 -15.40 -0.05 -40.00
N LYS A 766 -15.78 -1.34 -40.04
CA LYS A 766 -15.10 -2.40 -39.27
C LYS A 766 -13.61 -2.50 -39.65
N LYS A 767 -13.23 -2.37 -40.93
CA LYS A 767 -11.82 -2.32 -41.37
C LYS A 767 -11.07 -1.09 -40.86
N GLN A 768 -11.66 0.12 -40.94
CA GLN A 768 -11.04 1.34 -40.40
C GLN A 768 -10.82 1.23 -38.87
N LEU A 769 -11.73 0.57 -38.15
CA LEU A 769 -11.59 0.28 -36.72
C LEU A 769 -10.49 -0.75 -36.41
N ILE A 770 -10.23 -1.72 -37.29
CA ILE A 770 -9.10 -2.65 -37.14
C ILE A 770 -7.76 -1.92 -37.33
N VAL A 771 -7.66 -0.95 -38.25
CA VAL A 771 -6.47 -0.08 -38.38
C VAL A 771 -6.23 0.72 -37.09
N ALA A 772 -7.29 1.31 -36.52
CA ALA A 772 -7.22 2.00 -35.23
C ALA A 772 -6.76 1.08 -34.08
N PHE A 773 -7.25 -0.15 -34.03
CA PHE A 773 -6.82 -1.16 -33.06
C PHE A 773 -5.32 -1.51 -33.19
N LEU A 774 -4.85 -1.78 -34.41
CA LEU A 774 -3.46 -2.13 -34.70
C LEU A 774 -2.51 -0.97 -34.35
N GLY A 775 -2.85 0.26 -34.74
CA GLY A 775 -2.07 1.44 -34.36
C GLY A 775 -2.01 1.64 -32.84
N LEU A 776 -3.13 1.45 -32.12
CA LEU A 776 -3.14 1.52 -30.66
C LEU A 776 -2.24 0.46 -30.01
N ALA A 777 -2.14 -0.73 -30.59
CA ALA A 777 -1.25 -1.80 -30.11
C ALA A 777 0.23 -1.39 -30.19
N GLU A 778 0.67 -0.89 -31.36
CA GLU A 778 2.05 -0.42 -31.59
C GLU A 778 2.43 0.69 -30.61
N MET A 779 1.58 1.72 -30.47
CA MET A 779 1.78 2.84 -29.55
C MET A 779 1.87 2.36 -28.09
N CYS A 780 0.97 1.48 -27.67
CA CYS A 780 0.97 0.95 -26.31
C CYS A 780 2.21 0.09 -26.02
N ALA A 781 2.75 -0.63 -27.00
CA ALA A 781 3.95 -1.45 -26.83
C ALA A 781 5.20 -0.62 -26.51
N GLN A 782 5.43 0.46 -27.28
CA GLN A 782 6.54 1.39 -27.04
C GLN A 782 6.45 2.02 -25.64
N VAL A 783 5.25 2.38 -25.18
CA VAL A 783 5.04 2.91 -23.83
C VAL A 783 5.20 1.83 -22.75
N VAL A 784 4.81 0.58 -22.98
CA VAL A 784 5.08 -0.54 -22.04
C VAL A 784 6.59 -0.74 -21.87
N ALA A 785 7.34 -0.82 -22.96
CA ALA A 785 8.80 -1.00 -22.92
C ALA A 785 9.48 0.13 -22.14
N MET A 786 9.08 1.39 -22.37
CA MET A 786 9.64 2.55 -21.67
C MET A 786 9.03 2.83 -20.28
N SER A 787 7.97 2.10 -19.86
CA SER A 787 7.23 2.42 -18.63
C SER A 787 8.07 2.39 -17.35
N ALA A 788 9.19 1.66 -17.32
CA ALA A 788 10.15 1.61 -16.21
C ALA A 788 11.16 2.77 -16.18
N LEU A 789 11.30 3.51 -17.29
CA LEU A 789 12.10 4.74 -17.40
C LEU A 789 11.23 5.99 -17.20
N LEU A 790 9.99 5.95 -17.69
CA LEU A 790 9.00 7.03 -17.55
C LEU A 790 8.44 7.13 -16.12
N PHE A 791 8.12 5.99 -15.48
CA PHE A 791 7.40 5.95 -14.20
C PHE A 791 8.17 5.12 -13.14
N PRO A 792 9.23 5.68 -12.53
CA PRO A 792 10.08 4.95 -11.57
C PRO A 792 9.42 4.69 -10.20
N PHE A 793 8.25 5.27 -9.93
CA PHE A 793 7.63 5.36 -8.59
C PHE A 793 7.20 4.04 -7.92
N ASP A 794 7.15 2.92 -8.66
CA ASP A 794 6.78 1.61 -8.09
C ASP A 794 7.95 0.87 -7.39
N ASN A 795 9.21 1.32 -7.54
CA ASN A 795 10.40 0.62 -6.99
C ASN A 795 11.05 1.36 -5.80
N SER A 796 10.81 0.88 -4.58
CA SER A 796 11.48 1.38 -3.37
C SER A 796 12.99 1.15 -3.34
N ASP A 797 13.50 0.12 -4.03
CA ASP A 797 14.93 -0.22 -4.09
C ASP A 797 15.71 0.56 -5.16
N ALA A 798 15.04 1.22 -6.12
CA ALA A 798 15.71 1.81 -7.28
C ALA A 798 16.48 3.11 -6.96
N GLY A 799 16.15 3.80 -5.86
CA GLY A 799 16.77 5.07 -5.48
C GLY A 799 18.26 4.97 -5.13
N ALA A 800 18.76 3.78 -4.78
CA ALA A 800 20.14 3.59 -4.30
C ALA A 800 21.16 3.18 -5.37
N LYS A 801 20.78 3.09 -6.67
CA LYS A 801 21.65 2.53 -7.73
C LYS A 801 21.75 3.29 -9.05
N ARG A 802 21.08 4.45 -9.22
CA ARG A 802 21.10 5.23 -10.47
C ARG A 802 22.02 6.46 -10.45
N GLN A 803 23.33 6.23 -10.32
CA GLN A 803 24.36 7.23 -10.66
C GLN A 803 25.20 6.83 -11.90
N ILE A 804 25.07 5.59 -12.38
CA ILE A 804 25.84 5.02 -13.49
C ILE A 804 24.85 4.52 -14.54
N GLY A 805 24.64 5.30 -15.62
CA GLY A 805 23.75 4.93 -16.73
C GLY A 805 22.84 6.04 -17.30
N LEU A 806 22.77 7.23 -16.67
CA LEU A 806 21.84 8.30 -17.04
C LEU A 806 21.85 8.70 -18.53
N VAL A 807 23.03 8.75 -19.16
CA VAL A 807 23.18 9.08 -20.59
C VAL A 807 22.52 8.01 -21.47
N GLU A 808 22.72 6.74 -21.16
CA GLU A 808 22.16 5.62 -21.92
C GLU A 808 20.62 5.51 -21.75
N GLU A 809 20.11 5.78 -20.54
CA GLU A 809 18.67 5.87 -20.30
C GLU A 809 18.03 7.01 -21.09
N ASN A 810 18.63 8.21 -21.09
CA ASN A 810 18.14 9.35 -21.87
C ASN A 810 18.20 9.10 -23.38
N SER A 811 19.25 8.46 -23.90
CA SER A 811 19.32 8.07 -25.31
C SER A 811 18.18 7.12 -25.72
N LYS A 812 17.84 6.14 -24.87
CA LYS A 812 16.71 5.22 -25.11
C LYS A 812 15.36 5.94 -25.11
N ILE A 813 15.14 6.84 -24.14
CA ILE A 813 13.93 7.67 -24.06
C ILE A 813 13.77 8.52 -25.34
N LEU A 814 14.84 9.16 -25.81
CA LEU A 814 14.81 9.99 -27.02
C LEU A 814 14.54 9.19 -28.30
N MET A 815 15.12 7.99 -28.43
CA MET A 815 14.86 7.12 -29.59
C MET A 815 13.43 6.60 -29.58
N SER A 816 12.92 6.10 -28.45
CA SER A 816 11.51 5.66 -28.35
C SER A 816 10.52 6.79 -28.57
N LYS A 817 10.85 8.04 -28.19
CA LYS A 817 10.05 9.22 -28.54
C LYS A 817 9.98 9.40 -30.07
N LYS A 818 11.13 9.43 -30.78
CA LYS A 818 11.16 9.55 -32.24
C LYS A 818 10.37 8.44 -32.96
N THR A 819 10.38 7.22 -32.42
CA THR A 819 9.55 6.11 -32.92
C THR A 819 8.06 6.37 -32.73
N LEU A 820 7.66 6.93 -31.58
CA LEU A 820 6.28 7.31 -31.27
C LEU A 820 5.77 8.46 -32.16
N ASP A 821 6.61 9.46 -32.41
CA ASP A 821 6.28 10.60 -33.28
C ASP A 821 6.14 10.14 -34.75
N ARG A 822 7.01 9.25 -35.24
CA ARG A 822 6.89 8.61 -36.57
C ARG A 822 5.60 7.79 -36.70
N TRP A 823 5.25 7.03 -35.66
CA TRP A 823 3.99 6.26 -35.61
C TRP A 823 2.76 7.18 -35.72
N HIS A 824 2.79 8.36 -35.09
CA HIS A 824 1.69 9.32 -35.15
C HIS A 824 1.49 9.89 -36.56
N GLY A 825 2.57 10.23 -37.27
CA GLY A 825 2.50 10.66 -38.67
C GLY A 825 1.78 9.62 -39.55
N LYS A 826 2.27 8.38 -39.55
CA LYS A 826 1.64 7.23 -40.24
C LYS A 826 0.17 7.04 -39.83
N THR A 827 -0.17 7.25 -38.57
CA THR A 827 -1.54 7.11 -38.06
C THR A 827 -2.47 8.19 -38.59
N VAL A 828 -2.02 9.45 -38.67
CA VAL A 828 -2.77 10.56 -39.28
C VAL A 828 -3.01 10.32 -40.77
N GLU A 829 -2.01 9.82 -41.49
CA GLU A 829 -2.13 9.43 -42.90
C GLU A 829 -3.15 8.30 -43.10
N CYS A 830 -3.15 7.28 -42.25
CA CYS A 830 -4.02 6.11 -42.38
C CYS A 830 -5.47 6.31 -41.90
N LEU A 831 -5.72 7.19 -40.92
CA LEU A 831 -7.03 7.36 -40.26
C LEU A 831 -7.68 8.74 -40.49
N SER A 832 -7.06 9.59 -41.31
CA SER A 832 -7.40 11.01 -41.54
C SER A 832 -7.24 11.89 -40.29
N ASP A 833 -7.14 13.21 -40.53
CA ASP A 833 -7.02 14.22 -39.46
C ASP A 833 -8.17 14.10 -38.44
N PRO A 834 -7.88 13.87 -37.13
CA PRO A 834 -8.89 13.78 -36.07
C PRO A 834 -9.80 15.01 -35.95
N PHE A 835 -9.35 16.17 -36.46
CA PHE A 835 -10.06 17.44 -36.38
C PHE A 835 -10.92 17.75 -37.61
N ASN A 836 -10.92 16.88 -38.64
CA ASN A 836 -11.61 17.12 -39.93
C ASN A 836 -12.49 15.94 -40.39
N GLN A 837 -13.03 15.17 -39.44
CA GLN A 837 -13.70 13.87 -39.69
C GLN A 837 -15.16 14.00 -40.15
N SER A 838 -15.44 14.92 -41.07
CA SER A 838 -16.79 15.32 -41.51
C SER A 838 -17.60 14.22 -42.27
N ARG A 839 -17.03 13.05 -42.57
CA ARG A 839 -17.61 12.10 -43.55
C ARG A 839 -17.60 10.61 -43.15
N ASP A 840 -17.00 10.23 -42.03
CA ASP A 840 -16.88 8.82 -41.62
C ASP A 840 -17.78 8.47 -40.41
N HIS A 841 -17.97 7.17 -40.14
CA HIS A 841 -18.86 6.70 -39.08
C HIS A 841 -18.41 7.18 -37.68
N PRO A 842 -19.31 7.66 -36.80
CA PRO A 842 -18.94 8.32 -35.53
C PRO A 842 -17.99 7.55 -34.60
N SER A 843 -18.05 6.21 -34.59
CA SER A 843 -17.09 5.40 -33.83
C SER A 843 -15.64 5.55 -34.32
N ILE A 844 -15.39 5.75 -35.62
CA ILE A 844 -14.03 6.00 -36.13
C ILE A 844 -13.51 7.30 -35.48
N ALA A 845 -14.33 8.35 -35.48
CA ALA A 845 -13.96 9.62 -34.84
C ALA A 845 -13.67 9.47 -33.34
N LEU A 846 -14.48 8.69 -32.62
CA LEU A 846 -14.23 8.34 -31.21
C LEU A 846 -12.87 7.65 -31.02
N PHE A 847 -12.54 6.65 -31.84
CA PHE A 847 -11.34 5.83 -31.64
C PHE A 847 -10.06 6.52 -32.12
N THR A 848 -10.07 7.26 -33.24
CA THR A 848 -8.92 8.10 -33.64
C THR A 848 -8.62 9.16 -32.57
N ASN A 849 -9.64 9.89 -32.09
CA ASN A 849 -9.43 10.89 -31.03
C ASN A 849 -9.00 10.24 -29.70
N LEU A 850 -9.47 9.03 -29.36
CA LEU A 850 -9.00 8.28 -28.20
C LEU A 850 -7.50 7.90 -28.30
N GLN A 851 -7.06 7.41 -29.46
CA GLN A 851 -5.63 7.14 -29.72
C GLN A 851 -4.79 8.41 -29.57
N HIS A 852 -5.26 9.53 -30.11
CA HIS A 852 -4.56 10.82 -30.03
C HIS A 852 -4.47 11.33 -28.59
N ILE A 853 -5.53 11.19 -27.78
CA ILE A 853 -5.50 11.52 -26.35
C ILE A 853 -4.43 10.69 -25.61
N TYR A 854 -4.29 9.40 -25.92
CA TYR A 854 -3.21 8.58 -25.33
C TYR A 854 -1.83 8.98 -25.83
N TYR A 855 -1.66 9.24 -27.14
CA TYR A 855 -0.40 9.70 -27.73
C TYR A 855 0.09 11.01 -27.13
N PHE A 856 -0.74 12.06 -27.07
CA PHE A 856 -0.36 13.33 -26.46
C PHE A 856 -0.12 13.20 -24.95
N SER A 857 -0.87 12.34 -24.25
CA SER A 857 -0.61 12.04 -22.82
C SER A 857 0.70 11.26 -22.60
N ALA A 858 1.13 10.46 -23.58
CA ALA A 858 2.44 9.83 -23.62
C ALA A 858 3.56 10.84 -23.94
N ARG A 859 3.40 11.71 -24.96
CA ARG A 859 4.36 12.81 -25.25
C ARG A 859 4.62 13.67 -24.02
N ILE A 860 3.58 14.05 -23.27
CA ILE A 860 3.73 14.77 -21.99
C ILE A 860 4.56 13.98 -20.98
N ALA A 861 4.38 12.66 -20.86
CA ALA A 861 5.17 11.82 -19.96
C ALA A 861 6.65 11.69 -20.40
N PHE A 862 6.92 11.54 -21.70
CA PHE A 862 8.28 11.57 -22.26
C PHE A 862 8.95 12.93 -22.02
N ALA A 863 8.26 14.03 -22.32
CA ALA A 863 8.77 15.38 -22.13
C ALA A 863 9.03 15.71 -20.65
N ASN A 864 8.14 15.30 -19.74
CA ASN A 864 8.34 15.47 -18.30
C ASN A 864 9.55 14.67 -17.79
N ARG A 865 9.76 13.43 -18.26
CA ARG A 865 10.91 12.62 -17.84
C ARG A 865 12.23 13.21 -18.35
N LEU A 866 12.26 13.71 -19.59
CA LEU A 866 13.40 14.41 -20.16
C LEU A 866 13.69 15.72 -19.40
N MET A 867 12.67 16.56 -19.16
CA MET A 867 12.81 17.79 -18.38
C MET A 867 13.38 17.53 -16.99
N LEU A 868 12.88 16.54 -16.26
CA LEU A 868 13.43 16.16 -14.94
C LEU A 868 14.94 15.84 -15.03
N SER A 869 15.35 15.07 -16.05
CA SER A 869 16.77 14.75 -16.26
C SER A 869 17.65 15.97 -16.60
N CYS A 870 17.05 17.06 -17.10
CA CYS A 870 17.73 18.34 -17.32
C CYS A 870 17.86 19.19 -16.06
N TYR A 871 17.16 18.86 -14.96
CA TYR A 871 17.30 19.56 -13.67
C TYR A 871 18.29 18.79 -12.77
N ASP A 872 18.32 17.46 -12.89
CA ASP A 872 19.28 16.59 -12.21
C ASP A 872 20.74 16.76 -12.74
N ASN A 873 20.95 17.53 -13.82
CA ASN A 873 22.26 17.82 -14.41
C ASN A 873 22.42 19.34 -14.67
N GLU A 874 23.33 20.00 -13.97
CA GLU A 874 23.59 21.46 -14.05
C GLU A 874 24.18 21.97 -15.40
N GLY A 875 24.16 21.16 -16.46
CA GLY A 875 24.76 21.44 -17.77
C GLY A 875 23.82 21.34 -18.97
N ALA A 876 22.51 21.19 -18.78
CA ALA A 876 21.55 21.13 -19.88
C ALA A 876 21.40 22.49 -20.60
N ALA A 877 21.32 22.50 -21.93
CA ALA A 877 21.21 23.74 -22.69
C ALA A 877 19.80 24.35 -22.53
N PRO A 878 19.66 25.67 -22.28
CA PRO A 878 18.35 26.29 -22.06
C PRO A 878 17.35 26.12 -23.22
N ARG A 879 17.84 25.93 -24.45
CA ARG A 879 17.00 25.71 -25.65
C ARG A 879 16.24 24.39 -25.61
N ASP A 880 16.85 23.33 -25.08
CA ASP A 880 16.25 21.99 -25.03
C ASP A 880 15.04 21.98 -24.08
N VAL A 881 15.16 22.70 -22.96
CA VAL A 881 14.08 22.85 -21.98
C VAL A 881 12.91 23.67 -22.53
N VAL A 882 13.16 24.67 -23.39
CA VAL A 882 12.09 25.45 -24.06
C VAL A 882 11.28 24.55 -25.00
N HIS A 883 11.94 23.80 -25.89
CA HIS A 883 11.25 22.89 -26.82
C HIS A 883 10.41 21.83 -26.07
N LEU A 884 10.86 21.35 -24.91
CA LEU A 884 10.09 20.40 -24.11
C LEU A 884 8.87 21.04 -23.41
N ARG A 885 8.91 22.34 -23.09
CA ARG A 885 7.73 23.09 -22.61
C ARG A 885 6.72 23.30 -23.75
N GLU A 886 7.19 23.72 -24.92
CA GLU A 886 6.37 23.92 -26.13
C GLU A 886 5.63 22.64 -26.50
N GLU A 887 6.29 21.48 -26.45
CA GLU A 887 5.71 20.17 -26.68
C GLU A 887 4.62 19.77 -25.66
N VAL A 888 4.83 20.02 -24.37
CA VAL A 888 3.81 19.79 -23.34
C VAL A 888 2.59 20.68 -23.60
N GLN A 889 2.81 21.93 -24.02
CA GLN A 889 1.77 22.90 -24.28
C GLN A 889 0.99 22.57 -25.56
N GLU A 890 1.66 22.19 -26.65
CA GLU A 890 1.07 21.67 -27.88
C GLU A 890 0.22 20.42 -27.60
N SER A 891 0.77 19.47 -26.85
CA SER A 891 0.08 18.24 -26.46
C SER A 891 -1.16 18.53 -25.60
N THR A 892 -1.05 19.46 -24.65
CA THR A 892 -2.16 19.91 -23.80
C THR A 892 -3.28 20.55 -24.63
N VAL A 893 -2.93 21.44 -25.57
CA VAL A 893 -3.89 22.04 -26.51
C VAL A 893 -4.54 20.97 -27.39
N SER A 894 -3.78 20.00 -27.88
CA SER A 894 -4.27 18.96 -28.79
C SER A 894 -5.20 17.96 -28.10
N ILE A 895 -4.96 17.58 -26.85
CA ILE A 895 -5.94 16.84 -26.03
C ILE A 895 -7.23 17.67 -25.88
N GLY A 896 -7.10 18.98 -25.63
CA GLY A 896 -8.23 19.90 -25.56
C GLY A 896 -9.06 19.97 -26.86
N LYS A 897 -8.40 19.99 -28.03
CA LYS A 897 -9.07 19.89 -29.34
C LYS A 897 -9.82 18.56 -29.48
N CYS A 898 -9.17 17.43 -29.17
CA CYS A 898 -9.80 16.10 -29.29
C CYS A 898 -11.09 16.01 -28.45
N LEU A 899 -11.06 16.54 -27.22
CA LEU A 899 -12.25 16.60 -26.36
C LEU A 899 -13.33 17.54 -26.90
N ALA A 900 -12.95 18.69 -27.50
CA ALA A 900 -13.90 19.61 -28.12
C ALA A 900 -14.63 18.95 -29.30
N THR A 901 -13.88 18.37 -30.26
CA THR A 901 -14.45 17.65 -31.42
C THR A 901 -15.36 16.50 -30.98
N LEU A 902 -14.97 15.72 -29.96
CA LEU A 902 -15.83 14.67 -29.42
C LEU A 902 -17.05 15.21 -28.66
N THR A 903 -16.99 16.41 -28.08
CA THR A 903 -18.16 17.06 -27.45
C THR A 903 -19.14 17.55 -28.54
N GLU A 904 -18.63 18.17 -29.60
CA GLU A 904 -19.42 18.63 -30.76
C GLU A 904 -20.13 17.46 -31.46
N LEU A 905 -19.45 16.32 -31.59
CA LEU A 905 -20.02 15.08 -32.13
C LEU A 905 -20.90 14.30 -31.13
N ASN A 906 -21.05 14.78 -29.88
CA ASN A 906 -21.79 14.11 -28.79
C ASN A 906 -21.26 12.69 -28.46
N LEU A 907 -19.94 12.51 -28.57
CA LEU A 907 -19.20 11.26 -28.38
C LEU A 907 -18.40 11.19 -27.06
N ASP A 908 -18.18 12.32 -26.37
CA ASP A 908 -17.39 12.44 -25.13
C ASP A 908 -17.74 11.37 -24.08
N ARG A 909 -19.05 11.11 -23.88
CA ARG A 909 -19.59 10.15 -22.91
C ARG A 909 -19.24 8.68 -23.20
N TYR A 910 -18.67 8.36 -24.36
CA TYR A 910 -18.27 7.00 -24.74
C TYR A 910 -16.77 6.73 -24.55
N LEU A 911 -16.01 7.71 -24.05
CA LEU A 911 -14.60 7.52 -23.72
C LEU A 911 -14.42 6.64 -22.47
N PRO A 912 -13.45 5.70 -22.46
CA PRO A 912 -13.22 4.79 -21.33
C PRO A 912 -12.57 5.49 -20.12
N VAL A 913 -12.75 4.94 -18.92
CA VAL A 913 -12.23 5.50 -17.65
C VAL A 913 -10.72 5.79 -17.65
N SER A 914 -9.94 5.11 -18.48
CA SER A 914 -8.50 5.36 -18.69
C SER A 914 -8.18 6.75 -19.28
N VAL A 915 -9.17 7.48 -19.82
CA VAL A 915 -9.00 8.89 -20.25
C VAL A 915 -9.01 9.86 -19.06
N VAL A 916 -9.70 9.54 -17.95
CA VAL A 916 -9.86 10.46 -16.81
C VAL A 916 -8.51 10.94 -16.26
N PRO A 917 -7.49 10.09 -16.06
CA PRO A 917 -6.18 10.57 -15.61
C PRO A 917 -5.38 11.30 -16.69
N CYS A 918 -5.56 10.94 -17.98
CA CYS A 918 -4.86 11.59 -19.09
C CYS A 918 -5.19 13.09 -19.20
N ILE A 919 -6.36 13.51 -18.71
CA ILE A 919 -6.79 14.91 -18.68
C ILE A 919 -6.48 15.63 -17.35
N ALA A 920 -5.92 14.94 -16.35
CA ALA A 920 -5.67 15.51 -15.01
C ALA A 920 -4.67 16.67 -15.02
N LEU A 921 -3.48 16.47 -15.62
CA LEU A 921 -2.47 17.52 -15.77
C LEU A 921 -2.91 18.62 -16.76
N PRO A 922 -3.46 18.31 -17.95
CA PRO A 922 -4.08 19.32 -18.82
C PRO A 922 -5.11 20.22 -18.12
N LEU A 923 -5.99 19.64 -17.28
CA LEU A 923 -6.94 20.41 -16.46
C LEU A 923 -6.21 21.31 -15.45
N ALA A 924 -5.23 20.77 -14.72
CA ALA A 924 -4.48 21.52 -13.71
C ALA A 924 -3.84 22.78 -14.31
N LEU A 925 -3.14 22.64 -15.45
CA LEU A 925 -2.48 23.75 -16.15
C LEU A 925 -3.46 24.84 -16.64
N ASN A 926 -4.68 24.45 -17.01
CA ASN A 926 -5.71 25.39 -17.48
C ASN A 926 -6.61 25.93 -16.35
N SER A 927 -6.62 25.32 -15.17
CA SER A 927 -7.59 25.64 -14.10
C SER A 927 -7.42 27.03 -13.45
N ASN A 928 -6.29 27.72 -13.67
CA ASN A 928 -6.06 29.09 -13.23
C ASN A 928 -6.55 30.17 -14.22
N THR A 929 -7.14 29.82 -15.37
CA THR A 929 -7.86 30.81 -16.18
C THR A 929 -9.15 31.24 -15.48
N THR A 930 -9.64 32.46 -15.73
CA THR A 930 -11.01 32.84 -15.33
C THR A 930 -12.05 31.84 -15.89
N PRO A 931 -13.21 31.64 -15.21
CA PRO A 931 -14.23 30.67 -15.64
C PRO A 931 -14.82 30.90 -17.04
N THR A 932 -14.48 32.01 -17.69
CA THR A 932 -14.87 32.40 -19.04
C THR A 932 -13.95 31.88 -20.15
N SER A 933 -12.78 31.30 -19.84
CA SER A 933 -11.86 30.82 -20.89
C SER A 933 -12.40 29.56 -21.61
N PRO A 934 -12.36 29.51 -22.97
CA PRO A 934 -12.84 28.34 -23.70
C PRO A 934 -12.05 27.06 -23.38
N LYS A 935 -10.72 27.17 -23.17
CA LYS A 935 -9.81 26.04 -22.95
C LYS A 935 -10.12 25.31 -21.64
N ALA A 936 -10.21 26.03 -20.52
CA ALA A 936 -10.49 25.42 -19.22
C ALA A 936 -11.91 24.85 -19.13
N ARG A 937 -12.87 25.45 -19.86
CA ARG A 937 -14.26 24.98 -19.90
C ARG A 937 -14.38 23.56 -20.46
N ILE A 938 -13.63 23.21 -21.50
CA ILE A 938 -13.66 21.88 -22.14
C ILE A 938 -13.27 20.78 -21.14
N PHE A 939 -12.10 20.89 -20.51
CA PHE A 939 -11.63 19.92 -19.52
C PHE A 939 -12.56 19.85 -18.29
N SER A 940 -13.10 20.99 -17.87
CA SER A 940 -14.02 21.07 -16.74
C SER A 940 -15.36 20.38 -17.03
N GLU A 941 -15.89 20.47 -18.25
CA GLU A 941 -17.13 19.79 -18.63
C GLU A 941 -16.91 18.28 -18.80
N ALA A 942 -15.80 17.88 -19.44
CA ALA A 942 -15.43 16.46 -19.57
C ALA A 942 -15.36 15.76 -18.20
N MET A 943 -14.76 16.40 -17.18
CA MET A 943 -14.76 15.85 -15.81
C MET A 943 -16.17 15.71 -15.19
N LYS A 944 -17.13 16.59 -15.52
CA LYS A 944 -18.54 16.46 -15.08
C LYS A 944 -19.26 15.34 -15.82
N THR A 945 -18.97 15.11 -17.11
CA THR A 945 -19.45 13.92 -17.82
C THR A 945 -18.90 12.67 -17.12
N TYR A 946 -17.59 12.60 -16.89
CA TYR A 946 -16.95 11.41 -16.34
C TYR A 946 -17.33 11.11 -14.89
N SER A 947 -17.55 12.10 -14.03
CA SER A 947 -17.97 11.82 -12.64
C SER A 947 -19.38 11.26 -12.53
N ARG A 948 -20.24 11.41 -13.55
CA ARG A 948 -21.52 10.69 -13.63
C ARG A 948 -21.36 9.22 -14.02
N LEU A 949 -20.28 8.88 -14.71
CA LEU A 949 -20.02 7.56 -15.30
C LEU A 949 -19.09 6.67 -14.47
N TYR A 950 -18.12 7.26 -13.77
CA TYR A 950 -16.98 6.55 -13.18
C TYR A 950 -16.74 6.95 -11.71
N GLU A 951 -16.26 5.99 -10.92
CA GLU A 951 -15.82 6.23 -9.53
C GLU A 951 -14.46 6.94 -9.49
N GLY A 952 -14.14 7.58 -8.37
CA GLY A 952 -12.84 8.23 -8.13
C GLY A 952 -12.64 9.59 -8.83
N VAL A 953 -13.39 9.90 -9.89
CA VAL A 953 -13.29 11.16 -10.66
C VAL A 953 -13.48 12.40 -9.77
N ASP A 954 -14.48 12.36 -8.88
CA ASP A 954 -14.76 13.45 -7.93
C ASP A 954 -13.58 13.68 -6.96
N GLY A 955 -12.95 12.59 -6.51
CA GLY A 955 -11.77 12.64 -5.64
C GLY A 955 -10.53 13.17 -6.36
N LEU A 956 -10.28 12.74 -7.61
CA LEU A 956 -9.21 13.28 -8.45
C LEU A 956 -9.42 14.78 -8.74
N ALA A 957 -10.66 15.21 -8.99
CA ALA A 957 -10.99 16.63 -9.15
C ALA A 957 -10.81 17.43 -7.85
N ARG A 958 -11.07 16.85 -6.67
CA ARG A 958 -10.70 17.44 -5.37
C ARG A 958 -9.17 17.58 -5.25
N ALA A 959 -8.42 16.51 -5.51
CA ALA A 959 -6.97 16.48 -5.43
C ALA A 959 -6.31 17.54 -6.32
N ILE A 960 -6.67 17.62 -7.60
CA ILE A 960 -6.13 18.62 -8.55
C ILE A 960 -6.36 20.05 -8.03
N ARG A 961 -7.55 20.37 -7.50
CA ARG A 961 -7.85 21.70 -6.95
C ARG A 961 -7.02 22.03 -5.71
N VAL A 962 -6.79 21.06 -4.82
CA VAL A 962 -5.93 21.25 -3.64
C VAL A 962 -4.50 21.57 -4.06
N ILE A 963 -3.93 20.77 -4.98
CA ILE A 963 -2.56 20.96 -5.48
C ILE A 963 -2.41 22.32 -6.17
N VAL A 964 -3.33 22.70 -7.07
CA VAL A 964 -3.27 23.99 -7.78
C VAL A 964 -3.41 25.19 -6.83
N ASN A 965 -4.18 25.07 -5.74
CA ASN A 965 -4.27 26.11 -4.73
C ASN A 965 -2.98 26.21 -3.90
N GLN A 966 -2.35 25.09 -3.52
CA GLN A 966 -1.07 25.09 -2.79
C GLN A 966 0.07 25.72 -3.61
N GLU A 967 0.13 25.43 -4.93
CA GLU A 967 1.05 26.09 -5.85
C GLU A 967 0.80 27.61 -5.95
N ARG A 968 -0.47 28.03 -5.97
CA ARG A 968 -0.87 29.44 -6.03
C ARG A 968 -0.48 30.21 -4.76
N ASP A 969 -0.76 29.64 -3.59
CA ASP A 969 -0.45 30.28 -2.31
C ASP A 969 1.06 30.37 -2.07
N SER A 970 1.84 29.38 -2.56
CA SER A 970 3.31 29.45 -2.59
C SER A 970 3.82 30.68 -3.36
N GLN A 971 3.24 30.96 -4.53
CA GLN A 971 3.70 32.03 -5.43
C GLN A 971 3.26 33.44 -5.00
N LEU A 972 2.19 33.56 -4.20
CA LEU A 972 1.72 34.85 -3.67
C LEU A 972 2.67 35.46 -2.64
N VAL A 973 3.66 34.71 -2.16
CA VAL A 973 4.71 35.18 -1.23
C VAL A 973 5.89 35.84 -1.96
N GLU A 974 6.15 35.50 -3.22
CA GLU A 974 7.38 35.92 -3.93
C GLU A 974 7.22 37.12 -4.87
N THR A 975 6.00 37.45 -5.34
CA THR A 975 5.80 38.56 -6.30
C THR A 975 4.77 39.60 -5.86
N SER A 976 5.26 40.65 -5.20
CA SER A 976 4.62 41.97 -5.29
C SER A 976 4.94 42.57 -6.67
N GLU A 977 3.93 43.17 -7.33
CA GLU A 977 3.97 43.68 -8.71
C GLU A 977 4.07 42.62 -9.83
N ILE A 978 2.92 42.26 -10.41
CA ILE A 978 2.71 41.95 -11.85
C ILE A 978 1.20 41.96 -12.15
N SER A 979 0.82 42.28 -13.40
CA SER A 979 -0.58 42.55 -13.79
C SER A 979 -1.49 41.31 -13.81
N THR A 980 -2.78 41.53 -13.53
CA THR A 980 -3.82 40.50 -13.41
C THR A 980 -4.45 40.11 -14.76
N THR A 981 -3.77 39.27 -15.56
CA THR A 981 -4.42 38.60 -16.72
C THR A 981 -3.80 37.29 -17.21
N THR A 982 -2.53 36.99 -16.93
CA THR A 982 -1.84 35.82 -17.50
C THR A 982 -2.18 34.51 -16.81
N THR A 983 -2.35 33.44 -17.61
CA THR A 983 -2.68 32.09 -17.13
C THR A 983 -1.41 31.33 -16.68
N LEU A 984 -1.57 30.16 -16.05
CA LEU A 984 -0.42 29.27 -15.75
C LEU A 984 0.32 28.83 -17.03
N VAL A 985 -0.39 28.77 -18.16
CA VAL A 985 0.16 28.49 -19.49
C VAL A 985 1.00 29.66 -20.00
N ASP A 986 0.47 30.89 -19.98
CA ASP A 986 1.22 32.08 -20.43
C ASP A 986 2.39 32.42 -19.47
N ARG A 987 2.36 31.85 -18.25
CA ARG A 987 3.46 31.90 -17.29
C ARG A 987 4.52 30.82 -17.53
N LEU A 988 4.33 29.82 -18.41
CA LEU A 988 5.40 28.87 -18.79
C LEU A 988 6.61 29.59 -19.43
N ASP A 989 6.38 30.72 -20.12
CA ASP A 989 7.43 31.56 -20.70
C ASP A 989 8.20 32.36 -19.62
N ALA A 990 7.55 32.65 -18.50
CA ALA A 990 8.09 33.49 -17.42
C ALA A 990 8.61 32.69 -16.22
N PHE A 991 8.41 31.37 -16.17
CA PHE A 991 8.60 30.62 -14.92
C PHE A 991 9.97 29.97 -14.73
N GLN A 992 10.47 30.18 -13.50
CA GLN A 992 11.36 29.26 -12.81
C GLN A 992 10.83 27.83 -12.95
N SER A 993 11.73 26.92 -13.31
CA SER A 993 11.39 25.60 -13.83
C SER A 993 10.71 24.69 -12.79
N GLY A 994 11.07 24.86 -11.51
CA GLY A 994 10.61 24.02 -10.39
C GLY A 994 9.09 23.85 -10.27
N CYS A 995 8.29 24.92 -10.33
CA CYS A 995 6.83 24.85 -10.06
C CYS A 995 6.08 23.93 -11.03
N TYR A 996 6.45 23.90 -12.32
CA TYR A 996 5.80 23.00 -13.29
C TYR A 996 6.14 21.53 -13.01
N MET A 997 7.41 21.23 -12.70
CA MET A 997 7.81 19.87 -12.29
C MET A 997 7.15 19.46 -10.98
N ARG A 998 7.05 20.36 -9.99
CA ARG A 998 6.38 20.11 -8.71
C ARG A 998 4.92 19.72 -8.94
N LEU A 999 4.16 20.52 -9.69
CA LEU A 999 2.77 20.21 -10.07
C LEU A 999 2.64 18.88 -10.84
N ALA A 1000 3.45 18.67 -11.87
CA ALA A 1000 3.38 17.50 -12.74
C ALA A 1000 3.71 16.20 -11.98
N LEU A 1001 4.78 16.20 -11.18
CA LEU A 1001 5.20 15.02 -10.41
C LEU A 1001 4.28 14.76 -9.22
N THR A 1002 3.69 15.81 -8.61
CA THR A 1002 2.65 15.67 -7.59
C THR A 1002 1.41 14.96 -8.15
N ILE A 1003 0.93 15.36 -9.34
CA ILE A 1003 -0.19 14.69 -10.02
C ILE A 1003 0.18 13.26 -10.42
N ASP A 1004 1.35 13.05 -11.02
CA ASP A 1004 1.76 11.72 -11.49
C ASP A 1004 1.95 10.74 -10.32
N LEU A 1005 2.53 11.20 -9.21
CA LEU A 1005 2.65 10.43 -7.98
C LEU A 1005 1.30 10.17 -7.32
N SER A 1006 0.36 11.13 -7.37
CA SER A 1006 -1.02 10.94 -6.88
C SER A 1006 -1.70 9.76 -7.59
N LEU A 1007 -1.59 9.71 -8.92
CA LEU A 1007 -2.13 8.64 -9.76
C LEU A 1007 -1.40 7.31 -9.50
N SER A 1008 -0.08 7.36 -9.33
CA SER A 1008 0.76 6.18 -9.08
C SER A 1008 0.45 5.52 -7.72
N ARG A 1009 0.23 6.32 -6.67
CA ARG A 1009 -0.06 5.82 -5.31
C ARG A 1009 -1.54 5.60 -5.03
N GLY A 1010 -2.44 6.33 -5.67
CA GLY A 1010 -3.88 6.33 -5.34
C GLY A 1010 -4.20 7.11 -4.07
N ASN A 1011 -3.37 8.08 -3.70
CA ASN A 1011 -3.49 8.96 -2.52
C ASN A 1011 -2.91 10.33 -2.89
N LEU A 1012 -3.17 11.39 -2.11
CA LEU A 1012 -2.36 12.61 -2.19
C LEU A 1012 -0.92 12.33 -1.71
N PRO A 1013 0.12 12.89 -2.36
CA PRO A 1013 1.51 12.76 -1.95
C PRO A 1013 1.90 13.78 -0.87
N ASP A 1014 3.06 13.54 -0.26
CA ASP A 1014 3.73 14.46 0.67
C ASP A 1014 4.80 15.29 -0.08
N GLU A 1015 5.15 16.51 0.38
CA GLU A 1015 6.37 17.22 -0.08
C GLU A 1015 7.62 16.34 0.16
N ALA A 1016 7.59 15.52 1.21
CA ALA A 1016 8.63 14.54 1.51
C ALA A 1016 8.80 13.44 0.45
N ASP A 1017 7.83 13.23 -0.44
CA ASP A 1017 7.93 12.26 -1.55
C ASP A 1017 8.57 12.83 -2.82
N LEU A 1018 8.64 14.15 -2.96
CA LEU A 1018 9.16 14.81 -4.17
C LEU A 1018 10.70 14.88 -4.14
N PRO A 1019 11.39 14.86 -5.30
CA PRO A 1019 12.83 15.12 -5.36
C PRO A 1019 13.22 16.42 -4.64
N VAL A 1020 14.35 16.41 -3.92
CA VAL A 1020 14.79 17.54 -3.09
C VAL A 1020 14.96 18.82 -3.92
N THR A 1021 15.37 18.67 -5.19
CA THR A 1021 15.52 19.74 -6.20
C THR A 1021 14.23 20.46 -6.59
N ILE A 1022 13.04 19.97 -6.19
CA ILE A 1022 11.74 20.58 -6.53
C ILE A 1022 10.81 20.79 -5.31
N ARG A 1023 11.33 20.70 -4.09
CA ARG A 1023 10.57 21.01 -2.85
C ARG A 1023 10.47 22.52 -2.64
N SER A 1024 9.57 22.95 -1.76
CA SER A 1024 9.39 24.37 -1.44
C SER A 1024 10.67 25.01 -0.86
N SER A 1025 11.11 26.14 -1.41
CA SER A 1025 12.26 26.94 -0.98
C SER A 1025 12.00 27.79 0.28
N SER A 1026 11.24 27.27 1.25
CA SER A 1026 11.04 27.90 2.56
C SER A 1026 12.13 27.44 3.54
N SER A 1027 13.23 28.18 3.63
CA SER A 1027 14.34 27.87 4.55
C SER A 1027 14.00 28.19 6.01
N PRO A 1028 14.29 27.28 6.96
CA PRO A 1028 14.09 27.52 8.40
C PRO A 1028 15.33 28.15 9.06
N GLU A 1029 15.84 29.27 8.54
CA GLU A 1029 17.00 29.98 9.13
C GLU A 1029 16.77 31.49 9.32
N SER A 1030 16.63 31.93 10.57
CA SER A 1030 17.20 33.20 11.06
C SER A 1030 17.05 33.34 12.58
N LEU A 1031 18.13 33.03 13.33
CA LEU A 1031 18.46 33.45 14.71
C LEU A 1031 19.69 32.63 15.14
N GLY A 1032 20.93 33.11 15.15
CA GLY A 1032 21.45 34.43 14.79
C GLY A 1032 22.57 34.85 15.75
N HIS A 1033 23.85 34.71 15.35
CA HIS A 1033 25.00 35.21 16.11
C HIS A 1033 25.84 36.21 15.27
N PRO A 1034 26.47 37.21 15.90
CA PRO A 1034 26.95 38.42 15.22
C PRO A 1034 28.36 38.29 14.61
N ALA A 1035 28.65 39.14 13.63
CA ALA A 1035 29.92 39.16 12.91
C ALA A 1035 31.05 39.90 13.64
N THR A 1036 32.23 39.28 13.68
CA THR A 1036 33.55 39.91 13.90
C THR A 1036 34.58 39.15 13.05
N GLY A 1037 35.40 39.74 12.18
CA GLY A 1037 35.46 41.13 11.71
C GLY A 1037 36.30 41.22 10.43
N ARG A 1038 36.45 42.43 9.84
CA ARG A 1038 37.30 42.65 8.63
C ARG A 1038 38.78 42.42 8.93
N PRO A 1039 39.60 42.10 7.90
CA PRO A 1039 40.36 43.18 7.26
C PRO A 1039 39.94 43.52 5.82
N LEU A 1040 40.43 44.67 5.34
CA LEU A 1040 40.48 45.07 3.92
C LEU A 1040 41.95 44.98 3.44
N PRO A 1041 42.24 45.07 2.12
CA PRO A 1041 43.47 44.52 1.55
C PRO A 1041 44.67 45.47 1.68
N ASP A 1042 45.86 44.99 1.31
CA ASP A 1042 46.56 45.65 0.20
C ASP A 1042 47.57 44.75 -0.56
N SER A 1043 48.12 45.32 -1.62
CA SER A 1043 48.81 44.69 -2.76
C SER A 1043 50.22 44.07 -2.57
N CYS A 1044 50.57 43.22 -3.55
CA CYS A 1044 51.88 43.11 -4.23
C CYS A 1044 53.07 42.29 -3.67
N THR A 1045 53.87 41.82 -4.66
CA THR A 1045 55.29 41.41 -4.62
C THR A 1045 55.76 40.31 -3.64
N GLY A 1046 55.82 39.07 -4.16
CA GLY A 1046 57.09 38.49 -4.64
C GLY A 1046 58.11 37.93 -3.63
N GLY A 1047 58.73 36.80 -4.00
CA GLY A 1047 59.95 36.28 -3.38
C GLY A 1047 59.79 34.96 -2.62
N SER A 1048 60.02 33.83 -3.29
CA SER A 1048 60.54 32.64 -2.60
C SER A 1048 62.04 32.85 -2.32
N PRO A 1049 62.56 32.25 -1.25
CA PRO A 1049 63.55 31.20 -1.52
C PRO A 1049 63.48 30.00 -0.55
N LYS A 1050 64.05 28.88 -1.03
CA LYS A 1050 64.99 27.95 -0.35
C LYS A 1050 64.97 27.84 1.19
N SER A 1051 65.19 26.69 1.83
CA SER A 1051 65.40 25.27 1.51
C SER A 1051 66.13 24.71 2.75
N ASP A 1052 65.97 23.43 3.09
CA ASP A 1052 66.88 22.56 3.89
C ASP A 1052 66.05 21.28 4.18
N MET A 1053 66.46 20.00 3.98
CA MET A 1053 67.71 19.27 4.27
C MET A 1053 68.04 19.24 5.78
N ASP A 1054 68.32 18.11 6.43
CA ASP A 1054 68.71 16.76 5.96
C ASP A 1054 68.08 15.67 6.88
N SER A 1055 67.74 14.47 6.40
CA SER A 1055 68.52 13.19 6.45
C SER A 1055 68.69 12.59 7.87
N SER A 1056 68.97 11.30 8.13
CA SER A 1056 68.97 10.01 7.38
C SER A 1056 68.96 8.86 8.45
N VAL A 1057 68.64 7.58 8.21
CA VAL A 1057 69.41 6.40 7.68
C VAL A 1057 68.50 5.19 8.03
N SER A 1058 67.94 4.36 7.13
CA SER A 1058 68.48 3.17 6.40
C SER A 1058 68.97 2.00 7.31
N ASP A 1059 68.99 0.71 6.96
CA ASP A 1059 68.99 -0.06 5.68
C ASP A 1059 67.94 -1.21 5.68
N GLY A 1060 67.62 -1.92 4.58
CA GLY A 1060 68.08 -1.81 3.19
C GLY A 1060 67.64 -3.00 2.30
N ASN A 1061 68.38 -3.21 1.19
CA ASN A 1061 68.22 -4.21 0.10
C ASN A 1061 67.10 -4.03 -0.97
N THR A 1062 67.55 -3.85 -2.21
CA THR A 1062 66.88 -4.09 -3.51
C THR A 1062 67.92 -4.73 -4.46
N PRO A 1063 67.61 -5.33 -5.64
CA PRO A 1063 67.42 -4.50 -6.85
C PRO A 1063 66.61 -5.11 -8.04
N ARG A 1064 66.06 -4.23 -8.92
CA ARG A 1064 65.92 -4.30 -10.42
C ARG A 1064 65.31 -5.56 -11.11
N ALA A 1065 64.78 -5.52 -12.34
CA ALA A 1065 64.75 -4.51 -13.41
C ALA A 1065 63.45 -4.55 -14.26
N GLN A 1066 63.23 -3.52 -15.10
CA GLN A 1066 62.44 -3.59 -16.35
C GLN A 1066 63.40 -3.81 -17.55
N PRO A 1067 62.91 -4.07 -18.79
CA PRO A 1067 62.70 -2.94 -19.73
C PRO A 1067 61.52 -3.11 -20.72
N THR A 1068 61.35 -2.10 -21.58
CA THR A 1068 60.31 -1.91 -22.61
C THR A 1068 60.79 -2.16 -24.05
N THR A 1069 59.88 -2.52 -24.96
CA THR A 1069 59.88 -2.24 -26.42
C THR A 1069 58.44 -2.43 -26.96
N ASN A 1070 57.97 -1.87 -28.08
CA ASN A 1070 58.64 -1.09 -29.14
C ASN A 1070 57.72 0.04 -29.70
N GLU A 1071 58.25 0.86 -30.62
CA GLU A 1071 57.70 2.16 -31.02
C GLU A 1071 57.11 2.25 -32.45
N TRP A 1072 56.32 3.31 -32.67
CA TRP A 1072 56.12 4.21 -33.84
C TRP A 1072 56.88 3.92 -35.17
N LEU A 1073 56.41 4.29 -36.37
CA LEU A 1073 55.92 5.60 -36.86
C LEU A 1073 55.11 5.46 -38.18
N ASP A 1074 54.21 6.41 -38.47
CA ASP A 1074 54.34 7.36 -39.61
C ASP A 1074 53.27 8.49 -39.54
N PRO A 1075 53.63 9.79 -39.49
CA PRO A 1075 52.66 10.88 -39.42
C PRO A 1075 52.55 11.71 -40.72
N ASN A 1076 51.51 11.47 -41.53
CA ASN A 1076 51.04 12.44 -42.53
C ASN A 1076 49.61 12.16 -43.05
N ILE A 1077 48.71 13.14 -42.91
CA ILE A 1077 47.77 13.66 -43.92
C ILE A 1077 46.93 14.77 -43.27
N SER A 1078 46.87 15.93 -43.92
CA SER A 1078 46.21 17.14 -43.39
C SER A 1078 44.74 17.21 -43.79
N LEU A 1079 43.86 17.60 -42.84
CA LEU A 1079 42.46 17.93 -43.14
C LEU A 1079 42.32 19.40 -43.59
N PRO A 1080 41.64 19.69 -44.72
CA PRO A 1080 41.31 21.05 -45.14
C PRO A 1080 40.09 21.62 -44.36
N PRO A 1081 39.87 22.95 -44.40
CA PRO A 1081 38.88 23.62 -43.55
C PRO A 1081 37.45 23.66 -44.13
N LEU A 1082 36.52 24.13 -43.28
CA LEU A 1082 35.11 24.44 -43.59
C LEU A 1082 34.93 25.37 -44.80
N SER A 1083 33.89 25.12 -45.60
CA SER A 1083 33.31 26.06 -46.56
C SER A 1083 31.79 26.20 -46.33
N GLN A 1084 31.21 27.30 -46.78
CA GLN A 1084 29.79 27.63 -46.61
C GLN A 1084 28.97 27.28 -47.87
N ALA A 1085 27.64 27.30 -47.72
CA ALA A 1085 26.62 27.37 -48.78
C ALA A 1085 26.46 26.09 -49.65
N ASP A 1086 25.35 25.86 -50.37
CA ASP A 1086 24.17 26.70 -50.67
C ASP A 1086 22.83 25.96 -50.43
N GLU A 1087 21.71 26.68 -50.57
CA GLU A 1087 20.35 26.14 -50.75
C GLU A 1087 20.08 25.81 -52.23
N GLU A 1088 19.30 24.76 -52.56
CA GLU A 1088 18.21 24.79 -53.57
C GLU A 1088 17.51 23.42 -53.78
N ASP A 1089 16.43 23.42 -54.57
CA ASP A 1089 15.43 22.34 -54.74
C ASP A 1089 15.90 21.08 -55.48
N GLY A 1090 15.19 19.96 -55.22
CA GLY A 1090 15.41 18.66 -55.86
C GLY A 1090 14.15 17.82 -56.02
N LEU A 1091 13.30 18.19 -56.99
CA LEU A 1091 12.12 17.41 -57.43
C LEU A 1091 12.52 15.99 -57.87
N TRP A 1092 11.81 14.97 -57.39
CA TRP A 1092 11.91 13.60 -57.92
C TRP A 1092 10.56 13.04 -58.37
N HIS A 1093 10.62 12.28 -59.46
CA HIS A 1093 9.48 12.03 -60.35
C HIS A 1093 8.39 11.11 -59.80
N LEU A 1094 7.14 11.44 -60.16
CA LEU A 1094 6.05 10.47 -60.23
C LEU A 1094 6.39 9.37 -61.24
N ALA A 1095 6.31 8.11 -60.81
CA ALA A 1095 6.29 6.95 -61.72
C ALA A 1095 4.83 6.58 -62.03
N GLU A 1096 4.54 6.23 -63.29
CA GLU A 1096 3.17 5.98 -63.75
C GLU A 1096 2.61 4.65 -63.20
N LEU A 1097 1.40 4.71 -62.62
CA LEU A 1097 0.70 3.53 -62.12
C LEU A 1097 -0.15 2.88 -63.23
N SER A 1098 0.08 1.58 -63.47
CA SER A 1098 -0.75 0.76 -64.35
C SER A 1098 -2.18 0.63 -63.80
N PRO A 1099 -3.24 0.79 -64.61
CA PRO A 1099 -4.62 0.70 -64.14
C PRO A 1099 -5.00 -0.76 -63.84
N GLY A 1100 -5.21 -1.10 -62.55
CA GLY A 1100 -5.63 -2.45 -62.17
C GLY A 1100 -5.70 -2.79 -60.68
N LYS A 1101 -5.10 -1.98 -59.78
CA LYS A 1101 -5.23 -2.18 -58.33
C LYS A 1101 -6.38 -1.36 -57.73
N THR A 1102 -7.02 -1.91 -56.71
CA THR A 1102 -8.05 -1.22 -55.91
C THR A 1102 -7.44 -0.57 -54.67
N ASP A 1103 -8.13 0.40 -54.06
CA ASP A 1103 -7.67 1.14 -52.87
C ASP A 1103 -7.23 0.24 -51.70
N TYR A 1104 -7.71 -1.01 -51.65
CA TYR A 1104 -7.36 -1.97 -50.60
C TYR A 1104 -5.88 -2.41 -50.63
N ASP A 1105 -5.30 -2.67 -51.80
CA ASP A 1105 -3.88 -3.01 -51.93
C ASP A 1105 -2.98 -1.87 -51.40
N MET A 1106 -3.44 -0.63 -51.58
CA MET A 1106 -2.68 0.57 -51.25
C MET A 1106 -2.56 0.75 -49.74
N LEU A 1107 -3.67 0.62 -49.00
CA LEU A 1107 -3.70 0.66 -47.53
C LEU A 1107 -2.83 -0.44 -46.90
N GLU A 1108 -2.87 -1.66 -47.45
CA GLU A 1108 -2.03 -2.75 -46.92
C GLU A 1108 -0.54 -2.53 -47.22
N SER A 1109 -0.19 -2.01 -48.40
CA SER A 1109 1.20 -1.63 -48.69
C SER A 1109 1.72 -0.50 -47.78
N ILE A 1110 0.94 0.56 -47.52
CA ILE A 1110 1.34 1.69 -46.67
C ILE A 1110 1.61 1.25 -45.21
N ILE A 1111 0.93 0.20 -44.75
CA ILE A 1111 1.17 -0.35 -43.41
C ILE A 1111 2.49 -1.13 -43.34
N TRP A 1112 2.91 -1.82 -44.42
CA TRP A 1112 4.03 -2.78 -44.38
C TRP A 1112 5.28 -2.42 -45.18
N SER A 1113 5.25 -1.44 -46.11
CA SER A 1113 6.38 -1.07 -46.97
C SER A 1113 7.49 -0.26 -46.27
N GLY A 1114 7.56 -0.31 -44.94
CA GLY A 1114 8.54 0.41 -44.11
C GLY A 1114 9.64 -0.47 -43.49
N LEU A 1115 9.68 -1.76 -43.84
CA LEU A 1115 10.72 -2.71 -43.46
C LEU A 1115 11.54 -3.09 -44.68
N ASP A 1116 12.47 -2.20 -45.05
CA ASP A 1116 13.47 -2.45 -46.08
C ASP A 1116 14.81 -2.70 -45.36
N ASP A 1117 15.37 -3.92 -45.47
CA ASP A 1117 16.48 -4.44 -44.65
C ASP A 1117 17.87 -3.83 -44.99
N SER A 1118 17.90 -2.69 -45.67
CA SER A 1118 19.08 -2.14 -46.36
C SER A 1118 19.84 -1.01 -45.62
N MET A 1119 19.45 -0.66 -44.39
CA MET A 1119 20.14 0.38 -43.58
C MET A 1119 20.85 -0.14 -42.30
N PHE A 1120 21.26 -1.41 -42.28
CA PHE A 1120 22.17 -1.96 -41.26
C PHE A 1120 23.33 -2.76 -41.89
N SER A 1121 24.22 -2.03 -42.59
CA SER A 1121 25.54 -2.48 -43.04
C SER A 1121 26.59 -1.41 -42.77
#